data_AF-A0A077M063-F1
#
_entry.id   AF-A0A077M063-F1
#
_cell.length_a   1.000
_cell.length_b   1.000
_cell.length_c   1.000
_cell.angle_alpha   90.00
_cell.angle_beta   90.00
_cell.angle_gamma   90.00
#
_symmetry.space_group_name_H-M   'P 1'
#
loop_
_entity.id
_entity.type
_entity.pdbx_description
1 polymer ?
#
loop_
_entity_poly.entity_id
_entity_poly.type
_entity_poly.pdbx_seq_one_letter_code
_entity_poly.pdbx_strand_id
1 'polypeptide(L)'
;MAYELLRRRVVHVPRRFGIWLLFLVWVIIGVFVVQVVAPGAVMAGGMTRYLTWGFRLLWYIQATVILLYVGNLRREVSVDRVCRVMGWMFITIVFGGLLGVLAPRAIFPSLLEVLLPNHIAHIPFVAAQVHPNLAELQNADYGPASSRPSAPFPYANVWGLNYACFLPFFVAGWMGRGAGRRRYFGVCVMAVSVVPVIYSLNRGLWGALGALLVFAAIRSAMAGRLKLITFALCALTLTAVVLFVTPLGAQVENRFTNSQNSNDVRVQLTELGFAGMSETSPIVGFGTTRSVQSSFGSIAVGSTANCPLCTPPALGTQGHLLLVSFAQGWGGVALYYAFLGMIFLRYIRLKSPPATAALSVILIHVLTSPVYSADNLAILAIFCAVAVLWREALVAEEAGSRHSIPVAEPSLGGYSRFLRRHAVAILVPTVLAVVGAASWSLGEGSPSVATISVLIPPEPVYPGGDPWTRTLDTEAQFAYSAPVLEAMSRVAARPVAADDSGLSVTAIPNSRILNLSYQSMSPTTASAVVSAAAQSMLDSRNEYLRARQTRAFDGIDARSAAVNAALGTVDDEGTALDHFADYDVRSSRRALLKQTQYGLLASIAEIENQREQLSSTQLVGGRVLGPARVVVVTGPRTVRLASGLGLGLLVGLGVALLRELRGRRLSSSGRAAADLDVPVVNDMPSATRPEWLPATYLSVDDEFISCDAAARMGDGPVSDTGVQRIVLVCSDEANSVRARVTRDRLKAAGADVIGVSMCRT
;
A
#
# COMPACT_ATOMS: atom_id res chain seq x y z
N MET A 1 -17.05 17.24 -10.08
CA MET A 1 -15.89 17.92 -9.46
C MET A 1 -14.83 18.31 -10.48
N ALA A 2 -14.19 17.36 -11.17
CA ALA A 2 -13.15 17.68 -12.18
C ALA A 2 -13.67 18.60 -13.30
N TYR A 3 -14.86 18.32 -13.84
CA TYR A 3 -15.51 19.17 -14.84
C TYR A 3 -15.73 20.61 -14.35
N GLU A 4 -16.17 20.79 -13.11
CA GLU A 4 -16.34 22.11 -12.50
C GLU A 4 -15.00 22.85 -12.33
N LEU A 5 -13.92 22.14 -12.01
CA LEU A 5 -12.58 22.72 -11.95
C LEU A 5 -12.11 23.18 -13.34
N LEU A 6 -12.37 22.39 -14.39
CA LEU A 6 -12.02 22.74 -15.77
C LEU A 6 -12.75 23.98 -16.29
N ARG A 7 -13.96 24.24 -15.79
CA ARG A 7 -14.75 25.44 -16.14
C ARG A 7 -14.23 26.73 -15.48
N ARG A 8 -13.39 26.63 -14.44
CA ARG A 8 -12.85 27.80 -13.73
C ARG A 8 -11.65 28.38 -14.50
N ARG A 9 -11.64 29.70 -14.70
CA ARG A 9 -10.53 30.41 -15.36
C ARG A 9 -9.20 30.25 -14.63
N VAL A 10 -9.23 30.25 -13.29
CA VAL A 10 -8.04 30.10 -12.45
C VAL A 10 -8.33 29.08 -11.35
N VAL A 11 -7.49 28.04 -11.28
CA VAL A 11 -7.50 27.05 -10.20
C VAL A 11 -6.32 27.33 -9.29
N HIS A 12 -6.59 27.73 -8.06
CA HIS A 12 -5.57 27.91 -7.03
C HIS A 12 -5.20 26.56 -6.40
N VAL A 13 -3.98 26.44 -5.92
CA VAL A 13 -3.48 25.23 -5.27
C VAL A 13 -2.80 25.57 -3.95
N PRO A 14 -2.75 24.65 -2.97
CA PRO A 14 -2.08 24.92 -1.71
C PRO A 14 -0.57 25.11 -1.91
N ARG A 15 0.06 25.87 -1.01
CA ARG A 15 1.52 26.02 -1.03
C ARG A 15 2.19 24.64 -0.91
N ARG A 16 3.27 24.40 -1.67
CA ARG A 16 4.00 23.12 -1.76
C ARG A 16 3.28 22.01 -2.54
N PHE A 17 2.18 22.31 -3.23
CA PHE A 17 1.49 21.36 -4.11
C PHE A 17 2.40 20.77 -5.21
N GLY A 18 3.44 21.49 -5.63
CA GLY A 18 4.45 20.96 -6.57
C GLY A 18 5.10 19.63 -6.13
N ILE A 19 5.23 19.37 -4.82
CA ILE A 19 5.78 18.12 -4.28
C ILE A 19 4.80 16.96 -4.49
N TRP A 20 3.51 17.23 -4.33
CA TRP A 20 2.46 16.28 -4.67
C TRP A 20 2.37 16.01 -6.17
N LEU A 21 2.47 17.04 -7.01
CA LEU A 21 2.53 16.86 -8.47
C LEU A 21 3.73 16.00 -8.88
N LEU A 22 4.88 16.23 -8.25
CA LEU A 22 6.08 15.43 -8.46
C LEU A 22 5.88 13.97 -8.00
N PHE A 23 5.19 13.73 -6.88
CA PHE A 23 4.77 12.38 -6.49
C PHE A 23 3.87 11.72 -7.55
N LEU A 24 2.89 12.44 -8.12
CA LEU A 24 2.05 11.90 -9.19
C LEU A 24 2.88 11.53 -10.44
N VAL A 25 3.84 12.37 -10.82
CA VAL A 25 4.78 12.05 -11.90
C VAL A 25 5.62 10.82 -11.54
N TRP A 26 6.04 10.67 -10.29
CA TRP A 26 6.75 9.49 -9.79
C TRP A 26 5.92 8.20 -9.95
N VAL A 27 4.64 8.26 -9.57
CA VAL A 27 3.69 7.14 -9.78
C VAL A 27 3.55 6.82 -11.27
N ILE A 28 3.55 7.84 -12.13
CA ILE A 28 3.49 7.66 -13.60
C ILE A 28 4.75 6.96 -14.12
N ILE A 29 5.94 7.36 -13.66
CA ILE A 29 7.21 6.69 -13.98
C ILE A 29 7.15 5.20 -13.57
N GLY A 30 6.45 4.89 -12.48
CA GLY A 30 6.18 3.53 -12.03
C GLY A 30 5.62 2.59 -13.11
N VAL A 31 4.93 3.11 -14.14
CA VAL A 31 4.36 2.30 -15.24
C VAL A 31 5.42 1.45 -15.96
N PHE A 32 6.65 1.98 -16.09
CA PHE A 32 7.73 1.30 -16.80
C PHE A 32 8.20 0.06 -16.04
N VAL A 33 8.09 0.05 -14.72
CA VAL A 33 8.58 -1.02 -13.84
C VAL A 33 7.50 -2.02 -13.42
N VAL A 34 6.26 -1.87 -13.90
CA VAL A 34 5.10 -2.74 -13.55
C VAL A 34 5.32 -4.21 -13.93
N GLN A 35 6.08 -4.49 -14.98
CA GLN A 35 6.35 -5.86 -15.42
C GLN A 35 7.66 -6.43 -14.85
N VAL A 36 8.43 -5.62 -14.14
CA VAL A 36 9.65 -6.08 -13.46
C VAL A 36 9.26 -7.11 -12.39
N VAL A 37 10.00 -8.21 -12.38
CA VAL A 37 9.85 -9.25 -11.38
C VAL A 37 10.47 -8.76 -10.07
N ALA A 38 9.68 -8.77 -9.00
CA ALA A 38 10.17 -8.43 -7.67
C ALA A 38 10.70 -9.70 -6.99
N PRO A 39 11.73 -9.60 -6.13
CA PRO A 39 12.16 -10.71 -5.29
C PRO A 39 11.00 -11.30 -4.48
N GLY A 40 10.93 -12.63 -4.38
CA GLY A 40 9.88 -13.34 -3.66
C GLY A 40 8.47 -13.22 -4.25
N ALA A 41 8.33 -12.67 -5.46
CA ALA A 41 7.05 -12.57 -6.17
C ALA A 41 6.90 -13.60 -7.27
N VAL A 42 5.66 -13.97 -7.57
CA VAL A 42 5.34 -14.86 -8.70
C VAL A 42 5.90 -14.28 -10.00
N MET A 43 6.70 -15.08 -10.71
CA MET A 43 7.40 -14.75 -11.97
C MET A 43 6.45 -14.42 -13.15
N ALA A 44 5.15 -14.70 -13.02
CA ALA A 44 4.16 -14.44 -14.07
C ALA A 44 3.87 -12.93 -14.23
N GLY A 45 4.28 -12.36 -15.37
CA GLY A 45 3.81 -11.07 -15.88
C GLY A 45 2.39 -11.15 -16.41
N GLY A 46 1.64 -10.06 -16.35
CA GLY A 46 0.24 -10.04 -16.77
C GLY A 46 -0.32 -8.63 -16.89
N MET A 47 -1.31 -8.45 -17.77
CA MET A 47 -1.98 -7.15 -17.97
C MET A 47 -2.73 -6.67 -16.73
N THR A 48 -3.09 -7.58 -15.82
CA THR A 48 -3.68 -7.27 -14.51
C THR A 48 -2.78 -6.38 -13.64
N ARG A 49 -1.46 -6.42 -13.82
CA ARG A 49 -0.54 -5.51 -13.11
C ARG A 49 -0.72 -4.05 -13.56
N TYR A 50 -0.96 -3.80 -14.86
CA TYR A 50 -1.28 -2.46 -15.35
C TYR A 50 -2.65 -1.98 -14.84
N LEU A 51 -3.63 -2.88 -14.74
CA LEU A 51 -4.94 -2.57 -14.17
C LEU A 51 -4.81 -2.10 -12.71
N THR A 52 -4.07 -2.84 -11.88
CA THR A 52 -3.86 -2.46 -10.46
C THR A 52 -3.04 -1.17 -10.31
N TRP A 53 -2.04 -0.93 -11.16
CA TRP A 53 -1.33 0.34 -11.21
C TRP A 53 -2.26 1.50 -11.57
N GLY A 54 -3.06 1.34 -12.63
CA GLY A 54 -4.01 2.35 -13.10
C GLY A 54 -5.08 2.66 -12.06
N PHE A 55 -5.62 1.64 -11.40
CA PHE A 55 -6.56 1.80 -10.28
C PHE A 55 -5.98 2.66 -9.14
N ARG A 56 -4.70 2.44 -8.76
CA ARG A 56 -4.03 3.24 -7.74
C ARG A 56 -3.74 4.66 -8.19
N LEU A 57 -3.30 4.83 -9.43
CA LEU A 57 -3.13 6.16 -10.02
C LEU A 57 -4.45 6.95 -9.97
N LEU A 58 -5.58 6.30 -10.29
CA LEU A 58 -6.90 6.93 -10.22
C LEU A 58 -7.26 7.37 -8.79
N TRP A 59 -6.93 6.60 -7.75
CA TRP A 59 -7.12 7.05 -6.36
C TRP A 59 -6.33 8.32 -6.03
N TYR A 60 -5.07 8.41 -6.46
CA TYR A 60 -4.27 9.62 -6.27
C TYR A 60 -4.81 10.82 -7.09
N ILE A 61 -5.29 10.59 -8.30
CA ILE A 61 -5.96 11.61 -9.12
C ILE A 61 -7.25 12.09 -8.44
N GLN A 62 -8.08 11.17 -7.94
CA GLN A 62 -9.32 11.53 -7.23
C GLN A 62 -9.04 12.35 -5.98
N ALA A 63 -8.03 11.96 -5.18
CA ALA A 63 -7.59 12.72 -4.02
C ALA A 63 -7.17 14.14 -4.41
N THR A 64 -6.44 14.29 -5.52
CA THR A 64 -6.03 15.58 -6.09
C THR A 64 -7.24 16.42 -6.49
N VAL A 65 -8.20 15.84 -7.20
CA VAL A 65 -9.42 16.52 -7.64
C VAL A 65 -10.22 17.02 -6.44
N ILE A 66 -10.38 16.21 -5.38
CA ILE A 66 -11.11 16.60 -4.17
C ILE A 66 -10.40 17.75 -3.44
N LEU A 67 -9.09 17.66 -3.27
CA LEU A 67 -8.30 18.73 -2.66
C LEU A 67 -8.52 20.06 -3.39
N LEU A 68 -8.37 20.06 -4.71
CA LEU A 68 -8.52 21.26 -5.52
C LEU A 68 -9.97 21.76 -5.54
N TYR A 69 -10.94 20.86 -5.64
CA TYR A 69 -12.37 21.20 -5.67
C TYR A 69 -12.82 21.84 -4.35
N VAL A 70 -12.56 21.18 -3.22
CA VAL A 70 -12.95 21.69 -1.89
C VAL A 70 -12.22 22.99 -1.55
N GLY A 71 -10.94 23.10 -1.92
CA GLY A 71 -10.13 24.29 -1.69
C GLY A 71 -10.61 25.52 -2.47
N ASN A 72 -11.00 25.35 -3.74
CA ASN A 72 -11.44 26.46 -4.59
C ASN A 72 -12.93 26.83 -4.41
N LEU A 73 -13.74 26.03 -3.71
CA LEU A 73 -15.16 26.30 -3.43
C LEU A 73 -15.42 27.29 -2.28
N ARG A 74 -14.41 28.06 -1.86
CA ARG A 74 -14.46 28.85 -0.61
C ARG A 74 -15.61 29.87 -0.54
N ARG A 75 -15.97 30.49 -1.67
CA ARG A 75 -17.04 31.50 -1.75
C ARG A 75 -18.45 30.89 -1.82
N GLU A 76 -18.55 29.62 -2.20
CA GLU A 76 -19.83 28.95 -2.48
C GLU A 76 -20.25 28.01 -1.33
N VAL A 77 -19.28 27.40 -0.64
CA VAL A 77 -19.51 26.37 0.36
C VAL A 77 -18.65 26.63 1.58
N SER A 78 -19.24 26.86 2.75
CA SER A 78 -18.50 27.05 4.01
C SER A 78 -17.77 25.78 4.49
N VAL A 79 -16.68 25.95 5.26
CA VAL A 79 -15.91 24.83 5.83
C VAL A 79 -16.80 23.95 6.72
N ASP A 80 -17.70 24.55 7.49
CA ASP A 80 -18.66 23.78 8.31
C ASP A 80 -19.56 22.88 7.46
N ARG A 81 -19.96 23.33 6.26
CA ARG A 81 -20.76 22.49 5.35
C ARG A 81 -19.93 21.30 4.86
N VAL A 82 -18.65 21.51 4.56
CA VAL A 82 -17.72 20.42 4.20
C VAL A 82 -17.60 19.41 5.35
N CYS A 83 -17.35 19.86 6.58
CA CYS A 83 -17.27 18.99 7.75
C CYS A 83 -18.58 18.20 7.98
N ARG A 84 -19.74 18.82 7.73
CA ARG A 84 -21.04 18.13 7.84
C ARG A 84 -21.22 17.03 6.79
N VAL A 85 -20.82 17.27 5.55
CA VAL A 85 -20.85 16.26 4.48
C VAL A 85 -19.91 15.09 4.82
N MET A 86 -18.72 15.38 5.31
CA MET A 86 -17.80 14.34 5.80
C MET A 86 -18.40 13.60 7.02
N GLY A 87 -19.13 14.29 7.89
CA GLY A 87 -19.86 13.68 8.99
C GLY A 87 -21.00 12.75 8.54
N TRP A 88 -21.65 13.00 7.40
CA TRP A 88 -22.60 12.05 6.83
C TRP A 88 -21.93 10.73 6.43
N MET A 89 -20.72 10.80 5.88
CA MET A 89 -19.95 9.58 5.60
C MET A 89 -19.65 8.80 6.89
N PHE A 90 -19.33 9.48 8.00
CA PHE A 90 -19.18 8.82 9.30
C PHE A 90 -20.45 8.08 9.74
N ILE A 91 -21.63 8.71 9.58
CA ILE A 91 -22.92 8.06 9.87
C ILE A 91 -23.09 6.79 9.02
N THR A 92 -22.78 6.85 7.72
CA THR A 92 -22.84 5.68 6.83
C THR A 92 -21.89 4.56 7.28
N ILE A 93 -20.68 4.90 7.74
CA ILE A 93 -19.70 3.93 8.26
C ILE A 93 -20.22 3.25 9.53
N VAL A 94 -20.82 4.02 10.44
CA VAL A 94 -21.43 3.49 11.67
C VAL A 94 -22.61 2.59 11.33
N PHE A 95 -23.50 3.04 10.44
CA PHE A 95 -24.65 2.27 9.99
C PHE A 95 -24.23 0.95 9.34
N GLY A 96 -23.27 0.98 8.42
CA GLY A 96 -22.71 -0.22 7.80
C GLY A 96 -22.06 -1.16 8.82
N GLY A 97 -21.33 -0.61 9.80
CA GLY A 97 -20.77 -1.39 10.89
C GLY A 97 -21.83 -2.09 11.73
N LEU A 98 -22.93 -1.41 12.06
CA LEU A 98 -24.06 -2.02 12.80
C LEU A 98 -24.72 -3.14 11.99
N LEU A 99 -24.95 -2.91 10.70
CA LEU A 99 -25.46 -3.96 9.81
C LEU A 99 -24.52 -5.17 9.75
N GLY A 100 -23.20 -4.95 9.74
CA GLY A 100 -22.20 -6.03 9.82
C GLY A 100 -22.25 -6.81 11.13
N VAL A 101 -22.61 -6.17 12.25
CA VAL A 101 -22.82 -6.85 13.53
C VAL A 101 -24.13 -7.65 13.54
N LEU A 102 -25.21 -7.09 12.97
CA LEU A 102 -26.54 -7.71 12.98
C LEU A 102 -26.68 -8.84 11.95
N ALA A 103 -26.03 -8.73 10.80
CA ALA A 103 -26.14 -9.67 9.68
C ALA A 103 -24.76 -10.00 9.07
N PRO A 104 -23.85 -10.65 9.84
CA PRO A 104 -22.46 -10.86 9.44
C PRO A 104 -22.27 -11.74 8.20
N ARG A 105 -23.25 -12.60 7.88
CA ARG A 105 -23.20 -13.52 6.71
C ARG A 105 -23.90 -12.97 5.47
N ALA A 106 -24.46 -11.76 5.53
CA ALA A 106 -25.13 -11.18 4.38
C ALA A 106 -24.12 -10.72 3.33
N ILE A 107 -24.25 -11.29 2.14
CA ILE A 107 -23.43 -11.06 0.95
C ILE A 107 -24.40 -10.91 -0.22
N PHE A 108 -24.19 -9.94 -1.09
CA PHE A 108 -25.06 -9.68 -2.23
C PHE A 108 -24.26 -9.12 -3.41
N PRO A 109 -24.59 -9.48 -4.66
CA PRO A 109 -23.90 -8.94 -5.82
C PRO A 109 -24.21 -7.45 -5.98
N SER A 110 -23.19 -6.64 -6.27
CA SER A 110 -23.45 -5.23 -6.58
C SER A 110 -24.03 -5.07 -7.99
N LEU A 111 -24.68 -3.93 -8.24
CA LEU A 111 -25.11 -3.57 -9.60
C LEU A 111 -23.92 -3.59 -10.60
N LEU A 112 -22.74 -3.18 -10.15
CA LEU A 112 -21.53 -3.17 -10.99
C LEU A 112 -21.03 -4.59 -11.30
N GLU A 113 -21.13 -5.52 -10.34
CA GLU A 113 -20.79 -6.92 -10.57
C GLU A 113 -21.69 -7.56 -11.62
N VAL A 114 -23.00 -7.28 -11.57
CA VAL A 114 -23.97 -7.78 -12.55
C VAL A 114 -23.73 -7.20 -13.95
N LEU A 115 -23.22 -5.97 -14.03
CA LEU A 115 -22.92 -5.31 -15.32
C LEU A 115 -21.55 -5.68 -15.90
N LEU A 116 -20.62 -6.15 -15.09
CA LEU A 116 -19.27 -6.49 -15.54
C LEU A 116 -19.25 -7.86 -16.26
N PRO A 117 -18.46 -8.02 -17.34
CA PRO A 117 -18.25 -9.33 -17.94
C PRO A 117 -17.69 -10.34 -16.93
N ASN A 118 -18.16 -11.59 -16.97
CA ASN A 118 -17.76 -12.66 -16.02
C ASN A 118 -16.24 -12.82 -15.87
N HIS A 119 -15.48 -12.70 -16.97
CA HIS A 119 -14.02 -12.82 -16.95
C HIS A 119 -13.31 -11.69 -16.20
N ILE A 120 -13.95 -10.52 -16.02
CA ILE A 120 -13.42 -9.39 -15.23
C ILE A 120 -13.95 -9.49 -13.79
N ALA A 121 -15.24 -9.78 -13.61
CA ALA A 121 -15.88 -9.86 -12.31
C ALA A 121 -15.24 -10.93 -11.41
N HIS A 122 -14.80 -12.07 -11.97
CA HIS A 122 -14.14 -13.14 -11.22
C HIS A 122 -12.63 -12.95 -10.99
N ILE A 123 -12.03 -11.85 -11.47
CA ILE A 123 -10.64 -11.54 -11.10
C ILE A 123 -10.63 -11.26 -9.59
N PRO A 124 -9.83 -11.97 -8.76
CA PRO A 124 -9.92 -11.87 -7.30
C PRO A 124 -9.83 -10.44 -6.76
N PHE A 125 -8.98 -9.61 -7.38
CA PHE A 125 -8.86 -8.19 -7.05
C PHE A 125 -10.15 -7.40 -7.33
N VAL A 126 -10.81 -7.64 -8.47
CA VAL A 126 -12.04 -6.95 -8.87
C VAL A 126 -13.21 -7.44 -8.05
N ALA A 127 -13.36 -8.76 -7.90
CA ALA A 127 -14.38 -9.41 -7.08
C ALA A 127 -14.42 -8.81 -5.66
N ALA A 128 -13.24 -8.63 -5.04
CA ALA A 128 -13.12 -8.02 -3.71
C ALA A 128 -13.61 -6.56 -3.63
N GLN A 129 -13.75 -5.85 -4.76
CA GLN A 129 -14.26 -4.47 -4.81
C GLN A 129 -15.74 -4.40 -5.22
N VAL A 130 -16.22 -5.37 -6.00
CA VAL A 130 -17.57 -5.33 -6.60
C VAL A 130 -18.55 -6.31 -5.96
N HIS A 131 -18.11 -7.12 -5.00
CA HIS A 131 -18.95 -8.07 -4.26
C HIS A 131 -19.13 -7.63 -2.79
N PRO A 132 -20.10 -6.76 -2.48
CA PRO A 132 -20.34 -6.25 -1.13
C PRO A 132 -20.58 -7.34 -0.09
N ASN A 133 -19.90 -7.20 1.05
CA ASN A 133 -20.12 -7.98 2.26
C ASN A 133 -20.37 -7.03 3.45
N LEU A 134 -21.24 -7.46 4.39
CA LEU A 134 -21.50 -6.67 5.60
C LEU A 134 -20.41 -6.85 6.67
N ALA A 135 -19.79 -8.03 6.73
CA ALA A 135 -18.67 -8.33 7.61
C ALA A 135 -17.57 -9.10 6.88
N GLU A 136 -16.34 -8.89 7.32
CA GLU A 136 -15.17 -9.71 6.98
C GLU A 136 -15.25 -10.99 7.82
N LEU A 137 -15.48 -12.12 7.16
CA LEU A 137 -15.49 -13.43 7.79
C LEU A 137 -14.06 -13.97 7.84
N GLN A 138 -13.53 -14.15 9.05
CA GLN A 138 -12.25 -14.80 9.27
C GLN A 138 -12.50 -16.23 9.73
N ASN A 139 -12.23 -17.19 8.85
CA ASN A 139 -12.15 -18.60 9.22
C ASN A 139 -10.88 -18.75 10.05
N ALA A 140 -11.00 -19.19 11.30
CA ALA A 140 -9.85 -19.56 12.09
C ALA A 140 -9.45 -20.98 11.68
N ASP A 141 -8.17 -21.19 11.35
CA ASP A 141 -7.65 -22.51 11.02
C ASP A 141 -7.85 -23.53 12.16
N TYR A 142 -8.14 -23.08 13.40
CA TYR A 142 -8.39 -23.92 14.58
C TYR A 142 -9.35 -23.30 15.64
N GLY A 143 -10.37 -22.53 15.25
CA GLY A 143 -11.30 -21.90 16.22
C GLY A 143 -12.66 -21.46 15.64
N PRO A 144 -13.59 -20.94 16.48
CA PRO A 144 -14.88 -20.46 15.99
C PRO A 144 -14.69 -19.28 15.04
N ALA A 145 -15.35 -19.35 13.86
CA ALA A 145 -15.30 -18.31 12.85
C ALA A 145 -15.64 -16.94 13.45
N SER A 146 -14.75 -15.96 13.29
CA SER A 146 -14.97 -14.61 13.82
C SER A 146 -15.41 -13.68 12.68
N SER A 147 -16.51 -12.96 12.89
CA SER A 147 -17.03 -11.97 11.93
C SER A 147 -16.66 -10.57 12.40
N ARG A 148 -16.01 -9.80 11.54
CA ARG A 148 -15.59 -8.42 11.85
C ARG A 148 -16.38 -7.45 10.98
N PRO A 149 -17.17 -6.51 11.53
CA PRO A 149 -17.90 -5.53 10.73
C PRO A 149 -16.94 -4.77 9.78
N SER A 150 -17.31 -4.72 8.51
CA SER A 150 -16.51 -4.10 7.46
C SER A 150 -17.31 -3.15 6.56
N ALA A 151 -18.63 -3.33 6.45
CA ALA A 151 -19.46 -2.49 5.58
C ALA A 151 -19.35 -0.98 5.88
N PRO A 152 -19.32 -0.12 4.84
CA PRO A 152 -19.53 -0.43 3.42
C PRO A 152 -18.25 -0.87 2.67
N PHE A 153 -17.20 -1.27 3.39
CA PHE A 153 -15.91 -1.64 2.83
C PHE A 153 -15.68 -3.16 2.87
N PRO A 154 -14.78 -3.68 2.02
CA PRO A 154 -14.53 -5.12 1.96
C PRO A 154 -13.80 -5.68 3.19
N TYR A 155 -13.03 -4.86 3.90
CA TYR A 155 -12.18 -5.29 5.01
C TYR A 155 -12.41 -4.45 6.27
N ALA A 156 -12.39 -5.08 7.44
CA ALA A 156 -12.58 -4.42 8.73
C ALA A 156 -11.43 -3.43 9.05
N ASN A 157 -10.24 -3.63 8.48
CA ASN A 157 -9.13 -2.68 8.59
C ASN A 157 -9.40 -1.40 7.79
N VAL A 158 -9.96 -1.52 6.58
CA VAL A 158 -10.37 -0.38 5.76
C VAL A 158 -11.50 0.38 6.46
N TRP A 159 -12.48 -0.35 7.02
CA TRP A 159 -13.52 0.24 7.86
C TRP A 159 -12.95 1.04 9.03
N GLY A 160 -12.00 0.47 9.77
CA GLY A 160 -11.35 1.14 10.90
C GLY A 160 -10.59 2.41 10.51
N LEU A 161 -9.82 2.39 9.43
CA LEU A 161 -9.14 3.60 8.96
C LEU A 161 -10.15 4.70 8.60
N ASN A 162 -11.20 4.37 7.84
CA ASN A 162 -12.23 5.32 7.46
C ASN A 162 -12.96 5.86 8.69
N TYR A 163 -13.33 5.00 9.64
CA TYR A 163 -13.92 5.42 10.91
C TYR A 163 -13.05 6.49 11.59
N ALA A 164 -11.74 6.22 11.73
CA ALA A 164 -10.81 7.15 12.36
C ALA A 164 -10.62 8.45 11.57
N CYS A 165 -10.61 8.41 10.23
CA CYS A 165 -10.46 9.59 9.38
C CYS A 165 -11.73 10.47 9.32
N PHE A 166 -12.93 9.89 9.38
CA PHE A 166 -14.19 10.66 9.28
C PHE A 166 -14.70 11.15 10.65
N LEU A 167 -14.34 10.47 11.75
CA LEU A 167 -14.74 10.84 13.11
C LEU A 167 -14.41 12.30 13.48
N PRO A 168 -13.18 12.84 13.26
CA PRO A 168 -12.87 14.21 13.62
C PRO A 168 -13.75 15.25 12.90
N PHE A 169 -14.07 15.00 11.62
CA PHE A 169 -14.96 15.87 10.86
C PHE A 169 -16.41 15.78 11.34
N PHE A 170 -16.87 14.59 11.72
CA PHE A 170 -18.17 14.40 12.32
C PHE A 170 -18.30 15.21 13.62
N VAL A 171 -17.34 15.09 14.53
CA VAL A 171 -17.33 15.85 15.78
C VAL A 171 -17.32 17.37 15.49
N ALA A 172 -16.48 17.83 14.56
CA ALA A 172 -16.42 19.24 14.19
C ALA A 172 -17.75 19.75 13.57
N GLY A 173 -18.35 19.01 12.65
CA GLY A 173 -19.53 19.44 11.89
C GLY A 173 -20.88 19.22 12.58
N TRP A 174 -21.02 18.16 13.37
CA TRP A 174 -22.29 17.72 13.99
C TRP A 174 -22.37 17.99 15.48
N MET A 175 -21.24 18.10 16.17
CA MET A 175 -21.18 18.37 17.62
C MET A 175 -20.54 19.72 17.96
N GLY A 176 -19.93 20.38 16.97
CA GLY A 176 -19.25 21.67 17.10
C GLY A 176 -20.16 22.87 17.37
N ARG A 177 -19.60 24.08 17.19
CA ARG A 177 -20.34 25.34 17.33
C ARG A 177 -21.35 25.45 16.19
N GLY A 178 -22.61 25.81 16.49
CA GLY A 178 -23.69 25.86 15.48
C GLY A 178 -24.35 24.52 15.15
N ALA A 179 -24.08 23.45 15.91
CA ALA A 179 -24.73 22.15 15.74
C ALA A 179 -26.25 22.18 16.01
N GLY A 180 -26.72 22.98 16.97
CA GLY A 180 -28.12 22.99 17.40
C GLY A 180 -28.58 21.59 17.88
N ARG A 181 -29.80 21.19 17.50
CA ARG A 181 -30.36 19.86 17.85
C ARG A 181 -29.56 18.68 17.31
N ARG A 182 -28.77 18.86 16.24
CA ARG A 182 -27.92 17.81 15.67
C ARG A 182 -26.89 17.27 16.66
N ARG A 183 -26.51 18.06 17.67
CA ARG A 183 -25.59 17.61 18.71
C ARG A 183 -26.14 16.39 19.46
N TYR A 184 -27.43 16.36 19.77
CA TYR A 184 -28.04 15.23 20.47
C TYR A 184 -28.01 13.97 19.59
N PHE A 185 -28.41 14.11 18.32
CA PHE A 185 -28.27 13.01 17.36
C PHE A 185 -26.82 12.54 17.22
N GLY A 186 -25.87 13.48 17.20
CA GLY A 186 -24.44 13.17 17.12
C GLY A 186 -23.93 12.37 18.32
N VAL A 187 -24.39 12.71 19.53
CA VAL A 187 -24.08 11.93 20.75
C VAL A 187 -24.68 10.52 20.66
N CYS A 188 -25.92 10.37 20.18
CA CYS A 188 -26.52 9.04 19.98
C CYS A 188 -25.72 8.19 18.98
N VAL A 189 -25.32 8.77 17.84
CA VAL A 189 -24.50 8.07 16.84
C VAL A 189 -23.16 7.63 17.44
N MET A 190 -22.49 8.49 18.22
CA MET A 190 -21.25 8.13 18.93
C MET A 190 -21.44 7.01 19.95
N ALA A 191 -22.55 7.02 20.69
CA ALA A 191 -22.83 5.98 21.67
C ALA A 191 -23.07 4.62 20.98
N VAL A 192 -23.88 4.62 19.91
CA VAL A 192 -24.18 3.41 19.15
C VAL A 192 -22.96 2.91 18.38
N SER A 193 -22.07 3.80 17.92
CA SER A 193 -20.88 3.41 17.16
C SER A 193 -19.85 2.64 17.96
N VAL A 194 -19.92 2.68 19.30
CA VAL A 194 -19.07 1.85 20.17
C VAL A 194 -19.28 0.36 19.91
N VAL A 195 -20.50 -0.06 19.57
CA VAL A 195 -20.84 -1.47 19.31
C VAL A 195 -19.98 -2.06 18.17
N PRO A 196 -20.03 -1.55 16.91
CA PRO A 196 -19.19 -2.09 15.85
C PRO A 196 -17.69 -1.88 16.09
N VAL A 197 -17.27 -0.84 16.83
CA VAL A 197 -15.85 -0.64 17.18
C VAL A 197 -15.33 -1.79 18.04
N ILE A 198 -16.12 -2.26 19.01
CA ILE A 198 -15.76 -3.39 19.86
C ILE A 198 -15.76 -4.69 19.06
N TYR A 199 -16.85 -4.98 18.34
CA TYR A 199 -16.98 -6.22 17.54
C TYR A 199 -16.02 -6.28 16.34
N SER A 200 -15.46 -5.16 15.89
CA SER A 200 -14.41 -5.14 14.85
C SER A 200 -13.13 -5.85 15.28
N LEU A 201 -12.88 -5.99 16.60
CA LEU A 201 -11.65 -6.51 17.21
C LEU A 201 -10.39 -5.92 16.56
N ASN A 202 -10.49 -4.66 16.14
CA ASN A 202 -9.50 -4.01 15.31
C ASN A 202 -8.54 -3.16 16.17
N ARG A 203 -7.44 -3.79 16.57
CA ARG A 203 -6.41 -3.17 17.43
C ARG A 203 -5.85 -1.86 16.86
N GLY A 204 -5.67 -1.81 15.53
CA GLY A 204 -5.18 -0.59 14.86
C GLY A 204 -6.14 0.59 15.01
N LEU A 205 -7.45 0.32 15.03
CA LEU A 205 -8.48 1.34 15.20
C LEU A 205 -8.46 1.84 16.64
N TRP A 206 -8.37 0.95 17.61
CA TRP A 206 -8.30 1.35 19.03
C TRP A 206 -7.07 2.23 19.31
N GLY A 207 -5.91 1.87 18.75
CA GLY A 207 -4.72 2.70 18.79
C GLY A 207 -4.92 4.06 18.12
N ALA A 208 -5.57 4.11 16.94
CA ALA A 208 -5.89 5.35 16.24
C ALA A 208 -6.85 6.25 17.03
N LEU A 209 -7.88 5.68 17.69
CA LEU A 209 -8.82 6.41 18.54
C LEU A 209 -8.13 6.95 19.81
N GLY A 210 -7.23 6.18 20.41
CA GLY A 210 -6.39 6.63 21.52
C GLY A 210 -5.50 7.82 21.10
N ALA A 211 -4.81 7.71 19.96
CA ALA A 211 -3.99 8.79 19.43
C ALA A 211 -4.81 10.05 19.09
N LEU A 212 -6.02 9.88 18.55
CA LEU A 212 -6.98 10.96 18.32
C LEU A 212 -7.34 11.69 19.61
N LEU A 213 -7.66 10.94 20.65
CA LEU A 213 -8.06 11.47 21.95
C LEU A 213 -6.92 12.27 22.57
N VAL A 214 -5.70 11.71 22.59
CA VAL A 214 -4.49 12.37 23.09
C VAL A 214 -4.21 13.64 22.30
N PHE A 215 -4.24 13.59 20.96
CA PHE A 215 -3.97 14.76 20.14
C PHE A 215 -5.03 15.86 20.32
N ALA A 216 -6.31 15.49 20.40
CA ALA A 216 -7.39 16.44 20.66
C ALA A 216 -7.29 17.07 22.06
N ALA A 217 -6.85 16.30 23.07
CA ALA A 217 -6.60 16.78 24.42
C ALA A 217 -5.44 17.79 24.45
N ILE A 218 -4.30 17.47 23.81
CA ILE A 218 -3.15 18.37 23.68
C ILE A 218 -3.59 19.69 23.02
N ARG A 219 -4.29 19.62 21.90
CA ARG A 219 -4.76 20.82 21.19
C ARG A 219 -5.76 21.64 22.01
N SER A 220 -6.63 20.98 22.78
CA SER A 220 -7.57 21.67 23.67
C SER A 220 -6.85 22.34 24.83
N ALA A 221 -5.80 21.73 25.38
CA ALA A 221 -4.93 22.33 26.38
C ALA A 221 -4.23 23.59 25.83
N MET A 222 -3.66 23.50 24.63
CA MET A 222 -3.05 24.64 23.91
C MET A 222 -4.03 25.77 23.57
N ALA A 223 -5.33 25.47 23.58
CA ALA A 223 -6.42 26.41 23.41
C ALA A 223 -7.05 26.89 24.74
N GLY A 224 -6.50 26.49 25.89
CA GLY A 224 -6.97 26.86 27.23
C GLY A 224 -8.27 26.17 27.67
N ARG A 225 -8.69 25.08 27.01
CA ARG A 225 -9.97 24.39 27.25
C ARG A 225 -9.78 23.07 27.98
N LEU A 226 -9.58 23.14 29.30
CA LEU A 226 -9.33 21.96 30.14
C LEU A 226 -10.50 20.95 30.17
N LYS A 227 -11.73 21.38 29.89
CA LYS A 227 -12.93 20.51 29.90
C LYS A 227 -12.80 19.28 29.00
N LEU A 228 -12.10 19.37 27.87
CA LEU A 228 -11.92 18.24 26.97
C LEU A 228 -10.92 17.21 27.53
N ILE A 229 -9.97 17.65 28.35
CA ILE A 229 -8.99 16.78 29.02
C ILE A 229 -9.69 15.97 30.10
N THR A 230 -10.52 16.63 30.91
CA THR A 230 -11.34 15.94 31.92
C THR A 230 -12.26 14.91 31.27
N PHE A 231 -12.93 15.27 30.17
CA PHE A 231 -13.75 14.32 29.41
C PHE A 231 -12.93 13.14 28.86
N ALA A 232 -11.75 13.41 28.31
CA ALA A 232 -10.87 12.38 27.79
C ALA A 232 -10.44 11.39 28.89
N LEU A 233 -10.07 11.90 30.07
CA LEU A 233 -9.75 11.07 31.24
C LEU A 233 -10.94 10.23 31.66
N CYS A 234 -12.12 10.82 31.82
CA CYS A 234 -13.34 10.08 32.19
C CYS A 234 -13.69 8.99 31.17
N ALA A 235 -13.56 9.27 29.86
CA ALA A 235 -13.81 8.29 28.80
C ALA A 235 -12.81 7.12 28.85
N LEU A 236 -11.53 7.41 29.12
CA LEU A 236 -10.47 6.41 29.29
C LEU A 236 -10.75 5.51 30.50
N THR A 237 -11.10 6.11 31.64
CA THR A 237 -11.48 5.38 32.86
C THR A 237 -12.71 4.52 32.63
N LEU A 238 -13.75 5.06 31.99
CA LEU A 238 -14.97 4.32 31.68
C LEU A 238 -14.68 3.12 30.76
N THR A 239 -13.83 3.31 29.74
CA THR A 239 -13.44 2.22 28.84
C THR A 239 -12.70 1.12 29.59
N ALA A 240 -11.76 1.48 30.48
CA ALA A 240 -11.05 0.52 31.31
C ALA A 240 -11.99 -0.26 32.24
N VAL A 241 -12.97 0.41 32.86
CA VAL A 241 -13.98 -0.23 33.71
C VAL A 241 -14.85 -1.20 32.89
N VAL A 242 -15.34 -0.79 31.71
CA VAL A 242 -16.15 -1.65 30.85
C VAL A 242 -15.38 -2.90 30.44
N LEU A 243 -14.11 -2.78 30.05
CA LEU A 243 -13.27 -3.92 29.68
C LEU A 243 -13.04 -4.89 30.85
N PHE A 244 -12.91 -4.37 32.08
CA PHE A 244 -12.68 -5.20 33.27
C PHE A 244 -13.95 -5.90 33.76
N VAL A 245 -15.11 -5.23 33.68
CA VAL A 245 -16.37 -5.72 34.25
C VAL A 245 -17.16 -6.61 33.27
N THR A 246 -16.88 -6.54 31.97
CA THR A 246 -17.64 -7.28 30.94
C THR A 246 -16.84 -8.43 30.32
N PRO A 247 -17.52 -9.46 29.74
CA PRO A 247 -16.87 -10.54 28.99
C PRO A 247 -16.09 -10.07 27.76
N LEU A 248 -16.19 -8.78 27.40
CA LEU A 248 -15.41 -8.16 26.34
C LEU A 248 -13.91 -8.19 26.64
N GLY A 249 -13.51 -8.11 27.92
CA GLY A 249 -12.11 -8.24 28.33
C GLY A 249 -11.49 -9.56 27.85
N ALA A 250 -12.21 -10.67 28.02
CA ALA A 250 -11.76 -11.99 27.58
C ALA A 250 -11.66 -12.11 26.05
N GLN A 251 -12.57 -11.48 25.29
CA GLN A 251 -12.45 -11.44 23.81
C GLN A 251 -11.26 -10.61 23.34
N VAL A 252 -10.99 -9.49 24.02
CA VAL A 252 -9.83 -8.64 23.77
C VAL A 252 -8.53 -9.41 24.04
N GLU A 253 -8.45 -10.08 25.20
CA GLU A 253 -7.31 -10.90 25.58
C GLU A 253 -7.06 -12.05 24.59
N ASN A 254 -8.11 -12.79 24.23
CA ASN A 254 -8.05 -13.85 23.21
C ASN A 254 -7.55 -13.32 21.86
N ARG A 255 -7.82 -12.04 21.54
CA ARG A 255 -7.30 -11.42 20.31
C ARG A 255 -5.82 -11.10 20.40
N PHE A 256 -5.28 -10.80 21.58
CA PHE A 256 -3.84 -10.59 21.77
C PHE A 256 -3.07 -11.92 21.73
N THR A 257 -3.55 -12.94 22.42
CA THR A 257 -2.87 -14.25 22.55
C THR A 257 -2.87 -15.05 21.24
N ASN A 258 -3.99 -15.14 20.53
CA ASN A 258 -4.13 -15.94 19.29
C ASN A 258 -3.65 -15.23 18.01
N SER A 259 -3.02 -14.06 18.12
CA SER A 259 -2.62 -13.26 16.94
C SER A 259 -1.19 -13.49 16.46
N GLN A 260 -0.40 -14.30 17.16
CA GLN A 260 1.03 -14.46 16.92
C GLN A 260 1.34 -14.91 15.49
N ASN A 261 0.68 -15.98 15.02
CA ASN A 261 0.86 -16.51 13.66
C ASN A 261 0.57 -15.47 12.55
N SER A 262 -0.38 -14.54 12.78
CA SER A 262 -0.70 -13.49 11.79
C SER A 262 0.30 -12.32 11.81
N ASN A 263 0.94 -12.05 12.94
CA ASN A 263 1.95 -10.99 13.05
C ASN A 263 3.26 -11.45 12.37
N ASP A 264 3.63 -12.72 12.51
CA ASP A 264 4.85 -13.27 11.91
C ASP A 264 4.80 -13.19 10.39
N VAL A 265 3.67 -13.58 9.78
CA VAL A 265 3.45 -13.42 8.33
C VAL A 265 3.55 -11.95 7.89
N ARG A 266 3.06 -11.00 8.70
CA ARG A 266 3.16 -9.56 8.37
C ARG A 266 4.59 -9.05 8.44
N VAL A 267 5.37 -9.49 9.42
CA VAL A 267 6.78 -9.14 9.56
C VAL A 267 7.55 -9.69 8.37
N GLN A 268 7.36 -10.97 8.03
CA GLN A 268 8.01 -11.61 6.88
C GLN A 268 7.64 -10.95 5.54
N LEU A 269 6.37 -10.58 5.33
CA LEU A 269 5.94 -9.82 4.14
C LEU A 269 6.58 -8.43 4.08
N THR A 270 6.72 -7.79 5.24
CA THR A 270 7.31 -6.46 5.36
C THR A 270 8.80 -6.51 5.04
N GLU A 271 9.51 -7.48 5.61
CA GLU A 271 10.92 -7.73 5.37
C GLU A 271 11.19 -8.08 3.90
N LEU A 272 10.48 -9.06 3.36
CA LEU A 272 10.61 -9.46 1.96
C LEU A 272 10.31 -8.29 0.99
N GLY A 273 9.26 -7.52 1.29
CA GLY A 273 8.89 -6.35 0.49
C GLY A 273 9.92 -5.22 0.55
N PHE A 274 10.42 -4.89 1.75
CA PHE A 274 11.38 -3.80 1.92
C PHE A 274 12.79 -4.16 1.47
N ALA A 275 13.30 -5.33 1.86
CA ALA A 275 14.62 -5.80 1.47
C ALA A 275 14.66 -5.98 -0.05
N GLY A 276 13.68 -6.71 -0.61
CA GLY A 276 13.59 -6.93 -2.05
C GLY A 276 13.49 -5.63 -2.85
N MET A 277 12.71 -4.65 -2.39
CA MET A 277 12.66 -3.32 -3.04
C MET A 277 13.96 -2.54 -2.89
N SER A 278 14.58 -2.54 -1.70
CA SER A 278 15.80 -1.76 -1.45
C SER A 278 17.01 -2.30 -2.21
N GLU A 279 17.08 -3.60 -2.42
CA GLU A 279 18.16 -4.25 -3.15
C GLU A 279 18.02 -4.10 -4.66
N THR A 280 16.79 -4.19 -5.19
CA THR A 280 16.59 -4.30 -6.66
C THR A 280 15.97 -3.08 -7.32
N SER A 281 15.16 -2.29 -6.61
CA SER A 281 14.53 -1.06 -7.13
C SER A 281 14.32 0.02 -6.05
N PRO A 282 15.39 0.51 -5.41
CA PRO A 282 15.29 1.40 -4.25
C PRO A 282 14.68 2.77 -4.57
N ILE A 283 14.89 3.29 -5.78
CA ILE A 283 14.53 4.67 -6.14
C ILE A 283 13.06 4.77 -6.58
N VAL A 284 12.65 3.93 -7.52
CA VAL A 284 11.32 3.98 -8.17
C VAL A 284 10.37 2.86 -7.77
N GLY A 285 10.84 1.83 -7.05
CA GLY A 285 10.02 0.68 -6.67
C GLY A 285 9.56 -0.17 -7.87
N PHE A 286 8.45 -0.88 -7.71
CA PHE A 286 7.94 -1.85 -8.70
C PHE A 286 6.65 -1.40 -9.42
N GLY A 287 6.25 -0.14 -9.26
CA GLY A 287 5.06 0.50 -9.82
C GLY A 287 3.73 0.06 -9.18
N THR A 288 3.61 -1.21 -8.80
CA THR A 288 2.41 -1.81 -8.21
C THR A 288 2.78 -3.00 -7.32
N THR A 289 1.83 -3.54 -6.56
CA THR A 289 2.00 -4.71 -5.68
C THR A 289 2.30 -6.00 -6.44
N ARG A 290 2.77 -7.03 -5.74
CA ARG A 290 3.06 -8.34 -6.33
C ARG A 290 2.51 -9.48 -5.48
N SER A 291 1.91 -10.48 -6.12
CA SER A 291 1.57 -11.73 -5.42
C SER A 291 2.84 -12.43 -4.98
N VAL A 292 2.88 -12.85 -3.72
CA VAL A 292 4.01 -13.59 -3.15
C VAL A 292 4.08 -14.96 -3.82
N GLN A 293 5.30 -15.39 -4.12
CA GLN A 293 5.56 -16.75 -4.58
C GLN A 293 5.53 -17.63 -3.32
N SER A 294 4.49 -18.46 -3.18
CA SER A 294 4.20 -19.36 -2.02
C SER A 294 3.62 -18.76 -0.74
N SER A 295 3.15 -19.65 0.14
CA SER A 295 2.85 -19.37 1.55
C SER A 295 4.11 -19.58 2.38
N PHE A 296 4.31 -18.79 3.44
CA PHE A 296 5.47 -18.90 4.32
C PHE A 296 5.59 -20.25 5.05
N GLY A 297 4.51 -21.03 5.11
CA GLY A 297 4.52 -22.38 5.67
C GLY A 297 4.61 -23.52 4.65
N SER A 298 4.38 -23.25 3.35
CA SER A 298 4.45 -24.28 2.29
C SER A 298 4.50 -23.66 0.89
N ILE A 299 5.34 -24.22 0.02
CA ILE A 299 5.46 -23.84 -1.39
C ILE A 299 4.23 -24.21 -2.24
N ALA A 300 3.42 -25.16 -1.76
CA ALA A 300 2.33 -25.79 -2.52
C ALA A 300 0.93 -25.34 -2.11
N VAL A 301 0.80 -24.68 -0.97
CA VAL A 301 -0.50 -24.25 -0.42
C VAL A 301 -0.97 -22.95 -1.07
N GLY A 302 -2.24 -22.91 -1.47
CA GLY A 302 -2.92 -21.70 -1.94
C GLY A 302 -4.36 -21.60 -1.44
N SER A 303 -5.07 -20.58 -1.88
CA SER A 303 -6.47 -20.38 -1.52
C SER A 303 -7.36 -21.50 -2.08
N THR A 304 -8.19 -22.07 -1.23
CA THR A 304 -9.21 -23.08 -1.60
C THR A 304 -10.57 -22.66 -1.07
N ALA A 305 -11.65 -23.36 -1.46
CA ALA A 305 -12.98 -23.13 -0.90
C ALA A 305 -13.00 -23.31 0.63
N ASN A 306 -12.19 -24.24 1.15
CA ASN A 306 -12.10 -24.54 2.58
C ASN A 306 -11.12 -23.62 3.33
N CYS A 307 -10.10 -23.11 2.66
CA CYS A 307 -9.16 -22.13 3.21
C CYS A 307 -8.86 -21.00 2.22
N PRO A 308 -9.72 -19.96 2.14
CA PRO A 308 -9.50 -18.82 1.25
C PRO A 308 -8.28 -17.97 1.64
N LEU A 309 -7.89 -18.01 2.93
CA LEU A 309 -6.80 -17.21 3.52
C LEU A 309 -5.42 -17.89 3.44
N CYS A 310 -5.35 -19.11 2.90
CA CYS A 310 -4.11 -19.87 2.78
C CYS A 310 -3.09 -19.28 1.79
N THR A 311 -3.49 -18.31 0.95
CA THR A 311 -2.57 -17.51 0.16
C THR A 311 -2.24 -16.21 0.91
N PRO A 312 -0.95 -15.91 1.16
CA PRO A 312 -0.60 -14.66 1.81
C PRO A 312 -1.00 -13.45 0.94
N PRO A 313 -1.38 -12.32 1.56
CA PRO A 313 -1.68 -11.11 0.81
C PRO A 313 -0.48 -10.64 -0.03
N ALA A 314 -0.77 -9.93 -1.12
CA ALA A 314 0.27 -9.43 -2.02
C ALA A 314 1.27 -8.48 -1.30
N LEU A 315 2.54 -8.53 -1.70
CA LEU A 315 3.59 -7.61 -1.27
C LEU A 315 3.14 -6.16 -1.50
N GLY A 316 3.29 -5.33 -0.47
CA GLY A 316 2.88 -3.91 -0.48
C GLY A 316 1.39 -3.67 -0.18
N THR A 317 0.62 -4.66 0.29
CA THR A 317 -0.80 -4.46 0.69
C THR A 317 -1.03 -4.30 2.19
N GLN A 318 0.00 -4.51 3.02
CA GLN A 318 -0.13 -4.54 4.49
C GLN A 318 -0.16 -3.17 5.17
N GLY A 319 -0.12 -2.08 4.40
CA GLY A 319 -0.10 -0.72 4.89
C GLY A 319 0.13 0.26 3.74
N HIS A 320 -0.28 1.51 3.90
CA HIS A 320 -0.05 2.55 2.90
C HIS A 320 1.44 2.92 2.79
N LEU A 321 2.19 2.90 3.90
CA LEU A 321 3.65 3.06 3.86
C LEU A 321 4.28 1.95 3.04
N LEU A 322 3.94 0.69 3.34
CA LEU A 322 4.43 -0.48 2.61
C LEU A 322 4.05 -0.42 1.13
N LEU A 323 2.83 0.03 0.83
CA LEU A 323 2.38 0.23 -0.54
C LEU A 323 3.24 1.26 -1.28
N VAL A 324 3.41 2.45 -0.70
CA VAL A 324 4.17 3.54 -1.33
C VAL A 324 5.65 3.15 -1.45
N SER A 325 6.22 2.51 -0.43
CA SER A 325 7.59 2.01 -0.47
C SER A 325 7.79 0.96 -1.55
N PHE A 326 6.96 -0.09 -1.57
CA PHE A 326 7.11 -1.19 -2.54
C PHE A 326 6.81 -0.73 -3.98
N ALA A 327 5.75 0.05 -4.17
CA ALA A 327 5.33 0.47 -5.50
C ALA A 327 6.17 1.64 -6.03
N GLN A 328 6.56 2.60 -5.19
CA GLN A 328 7.15 3.87 -5.63
C GLN A 328 8.58 4.11 -5.14
N GLY A 329 9.15 3.15 -4.41
CA GLY A 329 10.50 3.23 -3.85
C GLY A 329 10.64 4.30 -2.77
N TRP A 330 11.87 4.49 -2.30
CA TRP A 330 12.20 5.53 -1.34
C TRP A 330 11.95 6.95 -1.88
N GLY A 331 12.05 7.14 -3.20
CA GLY A 331 11.71 8.42 -3.84
C GLY A 331 10.23 8.78 -3.66
N GLY A 332 9.32 7.82 -3.90
CA GLY A 332 7.89 8.02 -3.70
C GLY A 332 7.52 8.22 -2.23
N VAL A 333 8.14 7.48 -1.31
CA VAL A 333 7.95 7.65 0.15
C VAL A 333 8.33 9.06 0.56
N ALA A 334 9.52 9.52 0.17
CA ALA A 334 10.00 10.85 0.48
C ALA A 334 9.00 11.91 -0.02
N LEU A 335 8.56 11.84 -1.27
CA LEU A 335 7.65 12.83 -1.85
C LEU A 335 6.26 12.82 -1.18
N TYR A 336 5.68 11.63 -0.96
CA TYR A 336 4.34 11.48 -0.37
C TYR A 336 4.30 12.02 1.06
N TYR A 337 5.19 11.54 1.93
CA TYR A 337 5.21 11.93 3.34
C TYR A 337 5.79 13.33 3.55
N ALA A 338 6.70 13.80 2.70
CA ALA A 338 7.16 15.18 2.75
C ALA A 338 6.00 16.15 2.48
N PHE A 339 5.16 15.89 1.46
CA PHE A 339 3.99 16.73 1.19
C PHE A 339 3.06 16.82 2.42
N LEU A 340 2.63 15.69 2.97
CA LEU A 340 1.73 15.66 4.13
C LEU A 340 2.37 16.26 5.39
N GLY A 341 3.63 15.91 5.67
CA GLY A 341 4.37 16.43 6.83
C GLY A 341 4.58 17.94 6.74
N MET A 342 4.91 18.46 5.56
CA MET A 342 5.05 19.90 5.35
C MET A 342 3.75 20.67 5.48
N ILE A 343 2.61 20.09 5.08
CA ILE A 343 1.28 20.66 5.30
C ILE A 343 0.97 20.65 6.79
N PHE A 344 1.15 19.50 7.46
CA PHE A 344 0.89 19.34 8.88
C PHE A 344 1.67 20.35 9.73
N LEU A 345 2.99 20.42 9.55
CA LEU A 345 3.87 21.31 10.30
C LEU A 345 3.56 22.79 10.02
N ARG A 346 3.18 23.13 8.78
CA ARG A 346 2.80 24.50 8.43
C ARG A 346 1.54 24.94 9.17
N TYR A 347 0.54 24.08 9.26
CA TYR A 347 -0.78 24.43 9.80
C TYR A 347 -1.00 24.01 11.26
N ILE A 348 0.00 23.42 11.93
CA ILE A 348 -0.10 22.94 13.32
C ILE A 348 -0.51 24.04 14.31
N ARG A 349 -0.20 25.31 14.01
CA ARG A 349 -0.53 26.45 14.87
C ARG A 349 -2.00 26.92 14.74
N LEU A 350 -2.76 26.46 13.75
CA LEU A 350 -4.17 26.84 13.56
C LEU A 350 -5.07 26.22 14.63
N LYS A 351 -5.69 27.06 15.47
CA LYS A 351 -6.48 26.61 16.65
C LYS A 351 -7.97 26.35 16.37
N SER A 352 -8.43 26.50 15.13
CA SER A 352 -9.86 26.32 14.84
C SER A 352 -10.29 24.84 14.98
N PRO A 353 -11.56 24.56 15.34
CA PRO A 353 -12.06 23.19 15.41
C PRO A 353 -11.94 22.41 14.09
N PRO A 354 -12.29 22.99 12.91
CA PRO A 354 -12.07 22.31 11.62
C PRO A 354 -10.59 22.03 11.33
N ALA A 355 -9.68 22.95 11.68
CA ALA A 355 -8.24 22.72 11.53
C ALA A 355 -7.75 21.60 12.45
N THR A 356 -8.25 21.54 13.70
CA THR A 356 -7.93 20.44 14.62
C THR A 356 -8.41 19.09 14.06
N ALA A 357 -9.64 19.04 13.55
CA ALA A 357 -10.16 17.84 12.90
C ALA A 357 -9.30 17.43 11.69
N ALA A 358 -8.93 18.36 10.83
CA ALA A 358 -8.11 18.07 9.66
C ALA A 358 -6.68 17.61 10.02
N LEU A 359 -6.03 18.25 11.00
CA LEU A 359 -4.72 17.81 11.51
C LEU A 359 -4.79 16.42 12.12
N SER A 360 -5.85 16.12 12.88
CA SER A 360 -6.12 14.80 13.42
C SER A 360 -6.13 13.71 12.34
N VAL A 361 -6.79 13.97 11.21
CA VAL A 361 -6.86 13.02 10.08
C VAL A 361 -5.50 12.76 9.45
N ILE A 362 -4.70 13.81 9.23
CA ILE A 362 -3.34 13.66 8.69
C ILE A 362 -2.46 12.87 9.68
N LEU A 363 -2.55 13.16 10.97
CA LEU A 363 -1.81 12.46 12.02
C LEU A 363 -2.15 10.96 12.05
N ILE A 364 -3.45 10.62 12.08
CA ILE A 364 -3.88 9.22 12.07
C ILE A 364 -3.36 8.50 10.84
N HIS A 365 -3.45 9.14 9.67
CA HIS A 365 -2.99 8.52 8.44
C HIS A 365 -1.50 8.16 8.52
N VAL A 366 -0.66 9.09 9.00
CA VAL A 366 0.77 8.82 9.18
C VAL A 366 1.00 7.68 10.18
N LEU A 367 0.34 7.75 11.35
CA LEU A 367 0.49 6.74 12.42
C LEU A 367 0.04 5.34 12.00
N THR A 368 -1.05 5.25 11.23
CA THR A 368 -1.64 3.98 10.81
C THR A 368 -1.11 3.48 9.48
N SER A 369 -0.38 4.31 8.72
CA SER A 369 0.17 3.94 7.41
C SER A 369 1.02 2.66 7.38
N PRO A 370 1.74 2.23 8.44
CA PRO A 370 2.46 0.96 8.41
C PRO A 370 1.55 -0.26 8.40
N VAL A 371 0.30 -0.13 8.89
CA VAL A 371 -0.62 -1.27 9.11
C VAL A 371 -1.92 -1.18 8.31
N TYR A 372 -2.31 0.03 7.89
CA TYR A 372 -3.54 0.31 7.13
C TYR A 372 -3.23 0.90 5.77
N SER A 373 -3.92 0.38 4.76
CA SER A 373 -3.90 0.92 3.41
C SER A 373 -4.98 2.01 3.27
N ALA A 374 -4.58 3.14 2.67
CA ALA A 374 -5.46 4.28 2.45
C ALA A 374 -6.03 4.34 1.02
N ASP A 375 -5.82 3.31 0.19
CA ASP A 375 -6.28 3.20 -1.20
C ASP A 375 -7.80 2.97 -1.33
N ASN A 376 -8.57 3.81 -0.64
CA ASN A 376 -10.02 3.81 -0.52
C ASN A 376 -10.49 5.23 -0.11
N LEU A 377 -11.73 5.37 0.35
CA LEU A 377 -12.30 6.67 0.75
C LEU A 377 -11.47 7.45 1.81
N ALA A 378 -10.59 6.79 2.56
CA ALA A 378 -9.70 7.44 3.52
C ALA A 378 -8.76 8.45 2.85
N ILE A 379 -8.19 8.16 1.67
CA ILE A 379 -7.32 9.12 0.96
C ILE A 379 -8.07 10.39 0.59
N LEU A 380 -9.37 10.26 0.28
CA LEU A 380 -10.23 11.40 -0.02
C LEU A 380 -10.45 12.26 1.23
N ALA A 381 -10.65 11.63 2.40
CA ALA A 381 -10.76 12.34 3.68
C ALA A 381 -9.46 13.08 4.03
N ILE A 382 -8.30 12.45 3.79
CA ILE A 382 -6.97 13.04 4.04
C ILE A 382 -6.76 14.26 3.14
N PHE A 383 -7.06 14.17 1.86
CA PHE A 383 -6.89 15.29 0.93
C PHE A 383 -7.95 16.38 1.13
N CYS A 384 -9.15 16.01 1.58
CA CYS A 384 -10.12 16.98 2.06
C CYS A 384 -9.64 17.69 3.33
N ALA A 385 -8.91 17.01 4.22
CA ALA A 385 -8.27 17.62 5.38
C ALA A 385 -7.22 18.67 4.98
N VAL A 386 -6.40 18.37 3.98
CA VAL A 386 -5.46 19.36 3.40
C VAL A 386 -6.22 20.58 2.86
N ALA A 387 -7.34 20.37 2.16
CA ALA A 387 -8.17 21.46 1.65
C ALA A 387 -8.79 22.32 2.77
N VAL A 388 -9.29 21.69 3.83
CA VAL A 388 -9.83 22.37 5.01
C VAL A 388 -8.75 23.21 5.70
N LEU A 389 -7.54 22.68 5.90
CA LEU A 389 -6.43 23.44 6.51
C LEU A 389 -6.01 24.65 5.66
N TRP A 390 -5.93 24.46 4.35
CA TRP A 390 -5.63 25.56 3.43
C TRP A 390 -6.68 26.68 3.55
N ARG A 391 -7.96 26.33 3.58
CA ARG A 391 -9.06 27.30 3.71
C ARG A 391 -9.09 28.00 5.06
N GLU A 392 -8.89 27.26 6.15
CA GLU A 392 -8.86 27.83 7.50
C GLU A 392 -7.69 28.81 7.67
N ALA A 393 -6.56 28.57 7.00
CA ALA A 393 -5.45 29.50 7.01
C ALA A 393 -5.78 30.84 6.33
N LEU A 394 -6.47 30.81 5.19
CA LEU A 394 -6.93 32.01 4.48
C LEU A 394 -7.91 32.82 5.34
N VAL A 395 -8.88 32.16 5.97
CA VAL A 395 -9.84 32.83 6.87
C VAL A 395 -9.13 33.47 8.05
N ALA A 396 -8.11 32.80 8.61
CA ALA A 396 -7.32 33.35 9.71
C ALA A 396 -6.48 34.57 9.30
N GLU A 397 -6.00 34.60 8.06
CA GLU A 397 -5.29 35.72 7.44
C GLU A 397 -6.21 36.91 7.17
N GLU A 398 -7.37 36.68 6.54
CA GLU A 398 -8.41 37.69 6.31
C GLU A 398 -8.92 38.31 7.62
N ALA A 399 -9.00 37.51 8.70
CA ALA A 399 -9.41 37.98 10.02
C ALA A 399 -8.31 38.71 10.82
N GLY A 400 -7.11 38.91 10.27
CA GLY A 400 -6.00 39.59 10.96
C GLY A 400 -5.54 38.89 12.25
N SER A 401 -5.74 37.57 12.34
CA SER A 401 -5.40 36.81 13.56
C SER A 401 -3.91 36.93 13.88
N ARG A 402 -3.55 37.08 15.16
CA ARG A 402 -2.13 37.01 15.63
C ARG A 402 -1.43 35.70 15.25
N HIS A 403 -2.19 34.66 14.92
CA HIS A 403 -1.69 33.36 14.50
C HIS A 403 -1.92 33.11 12.99
N SER A 404 -2.21 34.17 12.22
CA SER A 404 -2.32 34.09 10.76
C SER A 404 -0.99 33.63 10.16
N ILE A 405 -1.10 32.88 9.08
CA ILE A 405 0.05 32.35 8.34
C ILE A 405 -0.07 32.96 6.95
N PRO A 406 0.90 33.73 6.44
CA PRO A 406 0.82 34.29 5.09
C PRO A 406 0.58 33.19 4.05
N VAL A 407 -0.56 33.20 3.37
CA VAL A 407 -0.95 32.18 2.39
C VAL A 407 -0.74 32.73 0.98
N ALA A 408 0.41 32.42 0.39
CA ALA A 408 0.55 32.53 -1.07
C ALA A 408 -0.33 31.47 -1.75
N GLU A 409 -1.23 31.90 -2.65
CA GLU A 409 -2.08 31.03 -3.47
C GLU A 409 -1.53 30.91 -4.90
N PRO A 410 -0.54 30.02 -5.15
CA PRO A 410 -0.11 29.78 -6.52
C PRO A 410 -1.27 29.21 -7.34
N SER A 411 -1.33 29.57 -8.62
CA SER A 411 -2.26 28.97 -9.57
C SER A 411 -1.65 27.73 -10.22
N LEU A 412 -2.50 26.77 -10.60
CA LEU A 412 -2.08 25.59 -11.37
C LEU A 412 -1.40 26.01 -12.70
N GLY A 413 -1.90 27.08 -13.32
CA GLY A 413 -1.28 27.70 -14.50
C GLY A 413 0.14 28.22 -14.23
N GLY A 414 0.43 28.69 -13.01
CA GLY A 414 1.77 29.08 -12.57
C GLY A 414 2.78 27.95 -12.65
N TYR A 415 2.41 26.73 -12.23
CA TYR A 415 3.28 25.55 -12.37
C TYR A 415 3.55 25.21 -13.84
N SER A 416 2.54 25.31 -14.70
CA SER A 416 2.73 25.06 -16.14
C SER A 416 3.67 26.09 -16.79
N ARG A 417 3.57 27.37 -16.41
CA ARG A 417 4.48 28.44 -16.85
C ARG A 417 5.90 28.21 -16.34
N PHE A 418 6.05 27.84 -15.07
CA PHE A 418 7.35 27.49 -14.48
C PHE A 418 8.04 26.37 -15.27
N LEU A 419 7.32 25.28 -15.54
CA LEU A 419 7.85 24.14 -16.31
C LEU A 419 8.27 24.55 -17.72
N ARG A 420 7.46 25.35 -18.43
CA ARG A 420 7.79 25.85 -19.77
C ARG A 420 9.01 26.77 -19.75
N ARG A 421 9.07 27.71 -18.81
CA ARG A 421 10.18 28.66 -18.64
C ARG A 421 11.50 27.96 -18.36
N HIS A 422 11.47 26.85 -17.62
CA HIS A 422 12.65 26.09 -17.23
C HIS A 422 12.80 24.76 -17.95
N ALA A 423 12.11 24.57 -19.09
CA ALA A 423 12.08 23.30 -19.81
C ALA A 423 13.48 22.76 -20.11
N VAL A 424 14.40 23.59 -20.62
CA VAL A 424 15.79 23.18 -20.91
C VAL A 424 16.54 22.77 -19.63
N ALA A 425 16.36 23.53 -18.54
CA ALA A 425 17.01 23.22 -17.26
C ALA A 425 16.51 21.92 -16.62
N ILE A 426 15.29 21.49 -16.96
CA ILE A 426 14.69 20.24 -16.50
C ILE A 426 15.04 19.08 -17.45
N LEU A 427 14.88 19.28 -18.76
CA LEU A 427 15.06 18.24 -19.77
C LEU A 427 16.51 17.80 -19.92
N VAL A 428 17.49 18.72 -19.90
CA VAL A 428 18.90 18.35 -20.10
C VAL A 428 19.41 17.40 -19.01
N PRO A 429 19.27 17.68 -17.70
CA PRO A 429 19.65 16.71 -16.66
C PRO A 429 18.85 15.41 -16.74
N THR A 430 17.57 15.47 -17.12
CA THR A 430 16.72 14.29 -17.28
C THR A 430 17.25 13.37 -18.37
N VAL A 431 17.52 13.91 -19.56
CA VAL A 431 18.07 13.15 -20.69
C VAL A 431 19.45 12.62 -20.37
N LEU A 432 20.33 13.43 -19.77
CA LEU A 432 21.67 12.99 -19.37
C LEU A 432 21.63 11.84 -18.36
N ALA A 433 20.71 11.88 -17.39
CA ALA A 433 20.53 10.80 -16.43
C ALA A 433 20.00 9.51 -17.07
N VAL A 434 19.05 9.62 -18.01
CA VAL A 434 18.52 8.45 -18.76
C VAL A 434 19.60 7.86 -19.67
N VAL A 435 20.37 8.70 -20.39
CA VAL A 435 21.48 8.25 -21.24
C VAL A 435 22.57 7.60 -20.38
N GLY A 436 22.95 8.20 -19.25
CA GLY A 436 23.90 7.61 -18.31
C GLY A 436 23.44 6.24 -17.80
N ALA A 437 22.17 6.11 -17.41
CA ALA A 437 21.58 4.84 -16.99
C ALA A 437 21.52 3.80 -18.14
N ALA A 438 21.25 4.24 -19.36
CA ALA A 438 21.26 3.38 -20.55
C ALA A 438 22.66 2.86 -20.84
N SER A 439 23.66 3.75 -20.86
CA SER A 439 25.07 3.41 -21.10
C SER A 439 25.61 2.45 -20.05
N TRP A 440 25.31 2.68 -18.76
CA TRP A 440 25.65 1.73 -17.70
C TRP A 440 25.02 0.35 -17.95
N SER A 441 23.75 0.32 -18.36
CA SER A 441 23.03 -0.93 -18.58
C SER A 441 23.53 -1.74 -19.79
N LEU A 442 24.24 -1.12 -20.73
CA LEU A 442 24.86 -1.84 -21.85
C LEU A 442 26.07 -2.67 -21.40
N GLY A 443 26.72 -2.31 -20.29
CA GLY A 443 27.92 -3.00 -19.81
C GLY A 443 27.68 -4.30 -19.04
N GLU A 444 26.47 -4.56 -18.55
CA GLU A 444 26.22 -5.65 -17.58
C GLU A 444 25.52 -6.90 -18.15
N GLY A 445 25.17 -6.93 -19.44
CA GLY A 445 24.38 -8.04 -20.00
C GLY A 445 22.97 -8.15 -19.41
N SER A 446 22.12 -9.02 -19.96
CA SER A 446 20.78 -9.29 -19.40
C SER A 446 20.67 -10.78 -19.12
N PRO A 447 20.60 -11.19 -17.83
CA PRO A 447 20.49 -12.60 -17.50
C PRO A 447 19.15 -13.14 -18.00
N SER A 448 19.13 -14.43 -18.33
CA SER A 448 17.95 -15.17 -18.74
C SER A 448 17.60 -16.17 -17.65
N VAL A 449 16.31 -16.28 -17.34
CA VAL A 449 15.78 -17.28 -16.43
C VAL A 449 15.07 -18.33 -17.27
N ALA A 450 15.46 -19.58 -17.12
CA ALA A 450 14.73 -20.72 -17.66
C ALA A 450 13.88 -21.32 -16.55
N THR A 451 12.64 -21.71 -16.85
CA THR A 451 11.74 -22.41 -15.93
C THR A 451 11.20 -23.67 -16.59
N ILE A 452 11.25 -24.81 -15.90
CA ILE A 452 10.63 -26.06 -16.33
C ILE A 452 9.61 -26.53 -15.29
N SER A 453 8.50 -27.07 -15.75
CA SER A 453 7.43 -27.57 -14.89
C SER A 453 7.45 -29.10 -14.84
N VAL A 454 7.48 -29.66 -13.63
CA VAL A 454 7.55 -31.09 -13.34
C VAL A 454 6.34 -31.51 -12.52
N LEU A 455 5.58 -32.48 -13.00
CA LEU A 455 4.48 -33.10 -12.27
C LEU A 455 5.01 -34.21 -11.36
N ILE A 456 4.73 -34.10 -10.06
CA ILE A 456 5.14 -35.07 -9.04
C ILE A 456 3.90 -35.80 -8.48
N PRO A 457 3.51 -36.97 -8.99
CA PRO A 457 2.33 -37.68 -8.49
C PRO A 457 2.51 -38.12 -7.03
N PRO A 458 1.41 -38.29 -6.27
CA PRO A 458 1.47 -38.84 -4.91
C PRO A 458 2.24 -40.15 -4.88
N GLU A 459 2.95 -40.40 -3.77
CA GLU A 459 3.62 -41.67 -3.57
C GLU A 459 2.56 -42.80 -3.54
N PRO A 460 2.86 -43.96 -4.15
CA PRO A 460 1.99 -45.12 -4.00
C PRO A 460 1.92 -45.52 -2.52
N VAL A 461 0.72 -45.87 -2.06
CA VAL A 461 0.51 -46.40 -0.71
C VAL A 461 0.81 -47.88 -0.74
N TYR A 462 1.73 -48.33 0.10
CA TYR A 462 2.10 -49.75 0.20
C TYR A 462 1.36 -50.43 1.36
N PRO A 463 0.95 -51.70 1.21
CA PRO A 463 0.29 -52.44 2.30
C PRO A 463 1.15 -52.49 3.57
N GLY A 464 0.57 -52.06 4.70
CA GLY A 464 1.26 -52.00 6.00
C GLY A 464 2.22 -50.81 6.18
N GLY A 465 2.32 -49.89 5.20
CA GLY A 465 3.08 -48.64 5.31
C GLY A 465 2.25 -47.48 5.87
N ASP A 466 2.93 -46.40 6.26
CA ASP A 466 2.25 -45.18 6.69
C ASP A 466 1.34 -44.63 5.58
N PRO A 467 0.07 -44.29 5.88
CA PRO A 467 -0.86 -43.73 4.91
C PRO A 467 -0.51 -42.29 4.50
N TRP A 468 0.43 -41.66 5.21
CA TRP A 468 0.84 -40.28 4.97
C TRP A 468 1.79 -40.18 3.77
N THR A 469 1.32 -39.59 2.68
CA THR A 469 2.14 -39.26 1.52
C THR A 469 3.03 -38.06 1.82
N ARG A 470 4.29 -38.06 1.35
CA ARG A 470 5.17 -36.89 1.47
C ARG A 470 4.53 -35.64 0.86
N THR A 471 4.65 -34.54 1.58
CA THR A 471 4.19 -33.23 1.10
C THR A 471 5.01 -32.80 -0.11
N LEU A 472 4.42 -31.93 -0.94
CA LEU A 472 5.16 -31.41 -2.10
C LEU A 472 6.38 -30.57 -1.68
N ASP A 473 6.36 -29.98 -0.48
CA ASP A 473 7.52 -29.30 0.13
C ASP A 473 8.69 -30.26 0.34
N THR A 474 8.38 -31.46 0.83
CA THR A 474 9.40 -32.49 1.07
C THR A 474 9.91 -33.06 -0.25
N GLU A 475 9.03 -33.22 -1.24
CA GLU A 475 9.40 -33.64 -2.59
C GLU A 475 10.29 -32.60 -3.30
N ALA A 476 10.06 -31.31 -3.07
CA ALA A 476 10.89 -30.24 -3.64
C ALA A 476 12.35 -30.27 -3.14
N GLN A 477 12.62 -30.88 -1.98
CA GLN A 477 13.98 -31.05 -1.48
C GLN A 477 14.85 -31.94 -2.38
N PHE A 478 14.25 -32.82 -3.19
CA PHE A 478 15.02 -33.57 -4.19
C PHE A 478 15.70 -32.66 -5.21
N ALA A 479 15.13 -31.50 -5.52
CA ALA A 479 15.76 -30.53 -6.43
C ALA A 479 17.07 -29.93 -5.87
N TYR A 480 17.28 -30.02 -4.55
CA TYR A 480 18.49 -29.55 -3.86
C TYR A 480 19.42 -30.71 -3.44
N SER A 481 19.13 -31.94 -3.88
CA SER A 481 19.96 -33.11 -3.58
C SER A 481 21.29 -33.07 -4.34
N ALA A 482 22.32 -33.72 -3.78
CA ALA A 482 23.66 -33.75 -4.38
C ALA A 482 23.69 -34.21 -5.86
N PRO A 483 22.99 -35.29 -6.28
CA PRO A 483 22.97 -35.70 -7.68
C PRO A 483 22.44 -34.61 -8.62
N VAL A 484 21.41 -33.88 -8.19
CA VAL A 484 20.81 -32.79 -8.97
C VAL A 484 21.77 -31.60 -9.07
N LEU A 485 22.36 -31.18 -7.95
CA LEU A 485 23.31 -30.07 -7.92
C LEU A 485 24.58 -30.38 -8.72
N GLU A 486 25.06 -31.64 -8.71
CA GLU A 486 26.18 -32.10 -9.54
C GLU A 486 25.83 -32.11 -11.04
N ALA A 487 24.64 -32.58 -11.40
CA ALA A 487 24.15 -32.53 -12.77
C ALA A 487 24.05 -31.07 -13.27
N MET A 488 23.51 -30.18 -12.44
CA MET A 488 23.46 -28.75 -12.72
C MET A 488 24.86 -28.15 -12.88
N SER A 489 25.78 -28.47 -11.96
CA SER A 489 27.15 -27.93 -11.95
C SER A 489 27.92 -28.32 -13.21
N ARG A 490 27.77 -29.57 -13.67
CA ARG A 490 28.39 -30.05 -14.92
C ARG A 490 27.90 -29.26 -16.13
N VAL A 491 26.59 -29.04 -16.25
CA VAL A 491 26.02 -28.30 -17.40
C VAL A 491 26.28 -26.81 -17.31
N ALA A 492 26.30 -26.25 -16.10
CA ALA A 492 26.59 -24.84 -15.86
C ALA A 492 28.08 -24.50 -16.04
N ALA A 493 28.95 -25.52 -16.11
CA ALA A 493 30.41 -25.39 -16.09
C ALA A 493 30.93 -24.56 -14.89
N ARG A 494 30.21 -24.59 -13.78
CA ARG A 494 30.56 -23.96 -12.50
C ARG A 494 29.88 -24.70 -11.35
N PRO A 495 30.42 -24.67 -10.12
CA PRO A 495 29.71 -25.17 -8.96
C PRO A 495 28.35 -24.45 -8.80
N VAL A 496 27.29 -25.24 -8.63
CA VAL A 496 25.94 -24.81 -8.25
C VAL A 496 25.63 -25.42 -6.90
N ALA A 497 25.49 -24.59 -5.88
CA ALA A 497 25.18 -25.01 -4.52
C ALA A 497 23.66 -24.88 -4.23
N ALA A 498 23.21 -25.43 -3.11
CA ALA A 498 21.79 -25.37 -2.73
C ALA A 498 21.32 -23.93 -2.45
N ASP A 499 22.24 -23.05 -2.02
CA ASP A 499 22.03 -21.63 -1.73
C ASP A 499 22.36 -20.71 -2.94
N ASP A 500 22.58 -21.29 -4.12
CA ASP A 500 22.84 -20.53 -5.34
C ASP A 500 21.66 -19.61 -5.65
N SER A 501 21.90 -18.29 -5.66
CA SER A 501 20.88 -17.27 -5.90
C SER A 501 20.22 -17.37 -7.27
N GLY A 502 20.85 -18.08 -8.22
CA GLY A 502 20.29 -18.37 -9.52
C GLY A 502 19.25 -19.49 -9.52
N LEU A 503 19.25 -20.39 -8.53
CA LEU A 503 18.34 -21.54 -8.44
C LEU A 503 17.11 -21.20 -7.59
N SER A 504 15.91 -21.46 -8.12
CA SER A 504 14.67 -21.37 -7.34
C SER A 504 13.71 -22.51 -7.66
N VAL A 505 13.08 -23.04 -6.62
CA VAL A 505 12.11 -24.14 -6.71
C VAL A 505 10.80 -23.68 -6.09
N THR A 506 9.73 -23.70 -6.89
CA THR A 506 8.41 -23.26 -6.44
C THR A 506 7.34 -24.22 -6.92
N ALA A 507 6.11 -24.11 -6.43
CA ALA A 507 5.01 -24.96 -6.88
C ALA A 507 3.85 -24.12 -7.41
N ILE A 508 3.04 -24.71 -8.29
CA ILE A 508 1.73 -24.15 -8.62
C ILE A 508 0.80 -24.46 -7.43
N PRO A 509 0.18 -23.44 -6.79
CA PRO A 509 -0.62 -23.66 -5.60
C PRO A 509 -1.79 -24.65 -5.83
N ASN A 510 -2.09 -25.46 -4.82
CA ASN A 510 -3.13 -26.50 -4.86
C ASN A 510 -2.95 -27.52 -5.99
N SER A 511 -1.71 -27.73 -6.43
CA SER A 511 -1.36 -28.72 -7.44
C SER A 511 -0.11 -29.50 -7.02
N ARG A 512 0.19 -30.56 -7.75
CA ARG A 512 1.41 -31.36 -7.59
C ARG A 512 2.47 -31.00 -8.65
N ILE A 513 2.50 -29.75 -9.11
CA ILE A 513 3.42 -29.28 -10.16
C ILE A 513 4.49 -28.39 -9.52
N LEU A 514 5.76 -28.78 -9.67
CA LEU A 514 6.94 -28.01 -9.31
C LEU A 514 7.48 -27.23 -10.50
N ASN A 515 7.89 -26.00 -10.28
CA ASN A 515 8.60 -25.16 -11.22
C ASN A 515 10.04 -25.00 -10.73
N LEU A 516 10.98 -25.60 -11.47
CA LEU A 516 12.42 -25.41 -11.27
C LEU A 516 12.85 -24.27 -12.16
N SER A 517 13.54 -23.26 -11.62
CA SER A 517 14.06 -22.15 -12.39
C SER A 517 15.54 -21.92 -12.12
N TYR A 518 16.28 -21.56 -13.16
CA TYR A 518 17.71 -21.22 -13.06
C TYR A 518 18.04 -19.98 -13.89
N GLN A 519 18.80 -19.07 -13.30
CA GLN A 519 19.29 -17.86 -13.93
C GLN A 519 20.71 -18.03 -14.49
N SER A 520 20.92 -17.65 -15.74
CA SER A 520 22.24 -17.62 -16.38
C SER A 520 22.34 -16.47 -17.40
N MET A 521 23.55 -16.01 -17.70
CA MET A 521 23.78 -15.03 -18.77
C MET A 521 23.47 -15.59 -20.17
N SER A 522 23.51 -16.91 -20.32
CA SER A 522 23.20 -17.59 -21.58
C SER A 522 21.82 -18.24 -21.51
N PRO A 523 20.89 -17.90 -22.42
CA PRO A 523 19.57 -18.54 -22.52
C PRO A 523 19.65 -20.06 -22.68
N THR A 524 20.63 -20.54 -23.46
CA THR A 524 20.82 -21.97 -23.75
C THR A 524 21.35 -22.70 -22.51
N THR A 525 22.32 -22.12 -21.80
CA THR A 525 22.83 -22.67 -20.55
C THR A 525 21.74 -22.70 -19.48
N ALA A 526 20.94 -21.63 -19.34
CA ALA A 526 19.82 -21.62 -18.41
C ALA A 526 18.85 -22.79 -18.67
N SER A 527 18.42 -22.95 -19.92
CA SER A 527 17.51 -24.03 -20.33
C SER A 527 18.12 -25.42 -20.09
N ALA A 528 19.39 -25.61 -20.45
CA ALA A 528 20.08 -26.89 -20.31
C ALA A 528 20.24 -27.29 -18.84
N VAL A 529 20.63 -26.35 -17.96
CA VAL A 529 20.81 -26.60 -16.53
C VAL A 529 19.50 -27.03 -15.88
N VAL A 530 18.40 -26.31 -16.14
CA VAL A 530 17.09 -26.65 -15.56
C VAL A 530 16.55 -27.97 -16.08
N SER A 531 16.80 -28.29 -17.35
CA SER A 531 16.39 -29.58 -17.93
C SER A 531 17.16 -30.73 -17.30
N ALA A 532 18.48 -30.57 -17.07
CA ALA A 532 19.29 -31.53 -16.36
C ALA A 532 18.84 -31.68 -14.89
N ALA A 533 18.47 -30.58 -14.24
CA ALA A 533 17.96 -30.59 -12.87
C ALA A 533 16.66 -31.41 -12.77
N ALA A 534 15.69 -31.15 -13.67
CA ALA A 534 14.43 -31.87 -13.70
C ALA A 534 14.60 -33.37 -13.93
N GLN A 535 15.46 -33.75 -14.88
CA GLN A 535 15.73 -35.16 -15.16
C GLN A 535 16.39 -35.85 -13.97
N SER A 536 17.46 -35.27 -13.44
CA SER A 536 18.19 -35.82 -12.29
C SER A 536 17.32 -35.90 -11.03
N MET A 537 16.37 -34.97 -10.86
CA MET A 537 15.41 -34.98 -9.75
C MET A 537 14.45 -36.16 -9.89
N LEU A 538 13.90 -36.39 -11.09
CA LEU A 538 13.02 -37.52 -11.36
C LEU A 538 13.74 -38.86 -11.21
N ASP A 539 15.00 -38.93 -11.64
CA ASP A 539 15.83 -40.13 -11.49
C ASP A 539 16.10 -40.44 -10.00
N SER A 540 16.48 -39.43 -9.22
CA SER A 540 16.68 -39.56 -7.77
C SER A 540 15.40 -39.98 -7.04
N ARG A 541 14.25 -39.42 -7.45
CA ARG A 541 12.95 -39.81 -6.90
C ARG A 541 12.57 -41.24 -7.29
N ASN A 542 12.81 -41.65 -8.53
CA ASN A 542 12.57 -43.02 -8.98
C ASN A 542 13.42 -44.03 -8.19
N GLU A 543 14.68 -43.73 -7.94
CA GLU A 543 15.57 -44.56 -7.12
C GLU A 543 15.06 -44.67 -5.68
N TYR A 544 14.65 -43.55 -5.07
CA TYR A 544 14.01 -43.55 -3.75
C TYR A 544 12.75 -44.43 -3.70
N LEU A 545 11.87 -44.30 -4.70
CA LEU A 545 10.63 -45.09 -4.77
C LEU A 545 10.91 -46.58 -4.95
N ARG A 546 11.90 -46.95 -5.77
CA ARG A 546 12.37 -48.34 -5.92
C ARG A 546 12.90 -48.89 -4.60
N ALA A 547 13.78 -48.16 -3.92
CA ALA A 547 14.32 -48.56 -2.63
C ALA A 547 13.23 -48.69 -1.54
N ARG A 548 12.15 -47.91 -1.62
CA ARG A 548 10.99 -48.05 -0.73
C ARG A 548 10.15 -49.28 -1.09
N GLN A 549 9.94 -49.56 -2.38
CA GLN A 549 9.25 -50.76 -2.83
C GLN A 549 10.01 -52.03 -2.42
N THR A 550 11.34 -52.06 -2.57
CA THR A 550 12.18 -53.17 -2.09
C THR A 550 12.02 -53.39 -0.59
N ARG A 551 12.10 -52.33 0.23
CA ARG A 551 11.87 -52.44 1.68
C ARG A 551 10.48 -52.95 2.04
N ALA A 552 9.46 -52.60 1.26
CA ALA A 552 8.12 -53.12 1.44
C ALA A 552 8.03 -54.62 1.10
N PHE A 553 8.70 -55.07 0.03
CA PHE A 553 8.85 -56.49 -0.28
C PHE A 553 9.61 -57.23 0.84
N ASP A 554 10.74 -56.71 1.31
CA ASP A 554 11.52 -57.30 2.40
C ASP A 554 10.67 -57.45 3.67
N GLY A 555 9.84 -56.45 3.99
CA GLY A 555 8.92 -56.49 5.13
C GLY A 555 7.75 -57.47 4.95
N ILE A 556 7.30 -57.72 3.73
CA ILE A 556 6.32 -58.77 3.41
C ILE A 556 6.97 -60.15 3.55
N ASP A 557 8.17 -60.33 3.00
CA ASP A 557 8.90 -61.59 3.03
C ASP A 557 9.29 -61.98 4.47
N ALA A 558 9.71 -61.01 5.30
CA ALA A 558 9.98 -61.23 6.72
C ALA A 558 8.72 -61.66 7.50
N ARG A 559 7.56 -61.04 7.22
CA ARG A 559 6.27 -61.44 7.82
C ARG A 559 5.85 -62.83 7.38
N SER A 560 6.02 -63.15 6.10
CA SER A 560 5.77 -64.49 5.55
C SER A 560 6.63 -65.53 6.26
N ALA A 561 7.94 -65.28 6.40
CA ALA A 561 8.85 -66.18 7.12
C ALA A 561 8.45 -66.38 8.60
N ALA A 562 8.03 -65.32 9.29
CA ALA A 562 7.57 -65.40 10.68
C ALA A 562 6.28 -66.22 10.83
N VAL A 563 5.29 -66.04 9.94
CA VAL A 563 4.04 -66.81 9.95
C VAL A 563 4.30 -68.28 9.61
N ASN A 564 5.18 -68.55 8.63
CA ASN A 564 5.59 -69.92 8.28
C ASN A 564 6.32 -70.62 9.44
N ALA A 565 7.19 -69.91 10.15
CA ALA A 565 7.85 -70.43 11.35
C ALA A 565 6.84 -70.75 12.47
N ALA A 566 5.85 -69.88 12.68
CA ALA A 566 4.77 -70.11 13.64
C ALA A 566 3.90 -71.32 13.26
N LEU A 567 3.61 -71.52 11.97
CA LEU A 567 2.93 -72.73 11.49
C LEU A 567 3.75 -73.99 11.78
N GLY A 568 5.06 -73.96 11.53
CA GLY A 568 5.96 -75.06 11.88
C GLY A 568 5.90 -75.41 13.37
N THR A 569 5.89 -74.40 14.25
CA THR A 569 5.74 -74.66 15.70
C THR A 569 4.38 -75.26 16.08
N VAL A 570 3.30 -74.86 15.40
CA VAL A 570 1.96 -75.43 15.62
C VAL A 570 1.89 -76.88 15.14
N ASP A 571 2.54 -77.20 14.02
CA ASP A 571 2.63 -78.56 13.49
C ASP A 571 3.49 -79.45 14.42
N ASP A 572 4.62 -78.95 14.91
CA ASP A 572 5.47 -79.64 15.90
C ASP A 572 4.72 -79.91 17.22
N GLU A 573 3.98 -78.92 17.75
CA GLU A 573 3.12 -79.11 18.93
C GLU A 573 1.99 -80.11 18.65
N GLY A 574 1.46 -80.10 17.43
CA GLY A 574 0.45 -81.04 16.95
C GLY A 574 0.93 -82.49 16.96
N THR A 575 2.18 -82.73 16.56
CA THR A 575 2.81 -84.07 16.61
C THR A 575 3.17 -84.49 18.05
N ALA A 576 3.65 -83.56 18.87
CA ALA A 576 3.95 -83.83 20.29
C ALA A 576 2.69 -84.25 21.09
N LEU A 577 1.52 -83.70 20.75
CA LEU A 577 0.24 -84.07 21.35
C LEU A 577 -0.19 -85.52 21.07
N ASP A 578 0.31 -86.17 20.01
CA ASP A 578 -0.02 -87.56 19.73
C ASP A 578 0.54 -88.53 20.79
N HIS A 579 1.55 -88.09 21.56
CA HIS A 579 2.15 -88.85 22.66
C HIS A 579 1.50 -88.60 24.04
N PHE A 580 0.47 -87.76 24.13
CA PHE A 580 -0.24 -87.48 25.38
C PHE A 580 -1.26 -88.57 25.73
N ALA A 581 -1.24 -89.08 26.97
CA ALA A 581 -2.08 -90.19 27.42
C ALA A 581 -3.54 -89.80 27.73
N ASP A 582 -3.78 -88.56 28.20
CA ASP A 582 -5.11 -88.06 28.55
C ASP A 582 -5.89 -87.63 27.30
N TYR A 583 -7.04 -88.28 27.06
CA TYR A 583 -7.87 -88.07 25.87
C TYR A 583 -8.55 -86.69 25.86
N ASP A 584 -9.10 -86.23 26.99
CA ASP A 584 -9.90 -84.99 27.05
C ASP A 584 -9.01 -83.75 26.91
N VAL A 585 -7.80 -83.81 27.51
CA VAL A 585 -6.79 -82.75 27.35
C VAL A 585 -6.27 -82.71 25.92
N ARG A 586 -6.01 -83.86 25.30
CA ARG A 586 -5.52 -83.96 23.92
C ARG A 586 -6.53 -83.45 22.89
N SER A 587 -7.81 -83.82 23.02
CA SER A 587 -8.86 -83.39 22.09
C SER A 587 -9.09 -81.87 22.15
N SER A 588 -9.12 -81.30 23.35
CA SER A 588 -9.29 -79.85 23.57
C SER A 588 -8.11 -79.04 23.02
N ARG A 589 -6.86 -79.45 23.30
CA ARG A 589 -5.66 -78.79 22.75
C ARG A 589 -5.56 -78.90 21.24
N ARG A 590 -5.96 -80.04 20.67
CA ARG A 590 -5.97 -80.25 19.21
C ARG A 590 -6.98 -79.35 18.50
N ALA A 591 -8.13 -79.05 19.13
CA ALA A 591 -9.08 -78.08 18.59
C ALA A 591 -8.51 -76.65 18.56
N LEU A 592 -7.82 -76.24 19.64
CA LEU A 592 -7.17 -74.92 19.70
C LEU A 592 -6.04 -74.78 18.67
N LEU A 593 -5.17 -75.79 18.51
CA LEU A 593 -4.10 -75.75 17.49
C LEU A 593 -4.67 -75.66 16.08
N LYS A 594 -5.75 -76.40 15.77
CA LYS A 594 -6.44 -76.27 14.49
C LYS A 594 -6.98 -74.86 14.27
N GLN A 595 -7.58 -74.24 15.30
CA GLN A 595 -8.04 -72.85 15.21
C GLN A 595 -6.88 -71.88 14.92
N THR A 596 -5.75 -72.03 15.62
CA THR A 596 -4.54 -71.23 15.37
C THR A 596 -3.99 -71.45 13.97
N GLN A 597 -3.94 -72.71 13.50
CA GLN A 597 -3.49 -73.09 12.16
C GLN A 597 -4.35 -72.42 11.08
N TYR A 598 -5.68 -72.46 11.20
CA TYR A 598 -6.57 -71.76 10.28
C TYR A 598 -6.35 -70.25 10.28
N GLY A 599 -6.10 -69.65 11.45
CA GLY A 599 -5.76 -68.23 11.56
C GLY A 599 -4.47 -67.87 10.83
N LEU A 600 -3.40 -68.67 11.01
CA LEU A 600 -2.11 -68.46 10.34
C LEU A 600 -2.19 -68.69 8.82
N LEU A 601 -2.94 -69.69 8.36
CA LEU A 601 -3.18 -69.92 6.94
C LEU A 601 -3.94 -68.75 6.29
N ALA A 602 -4.91 -68.17 6.99
CA ALA A 602 -5.59 -66.96 6.52
C ALA A 602 -4.61 -65.76 6.42
N SER A 603 -3.67 -65.63 7.36
CA SER A 603 -2.62 -64.61 7.29
C SER A 603 -1.67 -64.81 6.10
N ILE A 604 -1.35 -66.05 5.71
CA ILE A 604 -0.55 -66.32 4.49
C ILE A 604 -1.28 -65.81 3.26
N ALA A 605 -2.55 -66.16 3.09
CA ALA A 605 -3.34 -65.70 1.95
C ALA A 605 -3.44 -64.17 1.88
N GLU A 606 -3.53 -63.50 3.03
CA GLU A 606 -3.48 -62.04 3.09
C GLU A 606 -2.13 -61.48 2.67
N ILE A 607 -1.02 -62.07 3.15
CA ILE A 607 0.35 -61.66 2.80
C ILE A 607 0.62 -61.85 1.29
N GLU A 608 0.16 -62.96 0.70
CA GLU A 608 0.27 -63.21 -0.74
C GLU A 608 -0.50 -62.17 -1.56
N ASN A 609 -1.73 -61.85 -1.17
CA ASN A 609 -2.50 -60.77 -1.79
C ASN A 609 -1.79 -59.41 -1.67
N GLN A 610 -1.22 -59.08 -0.50
CA GLN A 610 -0.41 -57.86 -0.33
C GLN A 610 0.80 -57.83 -1.27
N ARG A 611 1.45 -58.98 -1.49
CA ARG A 611 2.59 -59.12 -2.41
C ARG A 611 2.21 -58.91 -3.87
N GLU A 612 1.08 -59.46 -4.31
CA GLU A 612 0.53 -59.27 -5.66
C GLU A 612 0.09 -57.82 -5.92
N GLN A 613 -0.50 -57.17 -4.92
CA GLN A 613 -0.82 -55.75 -4.99
C GLN A 613 0.44 -54.90 -5.12
N LEU A 614 1.50 -55.24 -4.38
CA LEU A 614 2.78 -54.52 -4.46
C LEU A 614 3.49 -54.70 -5.81
N SER A 615 3.41 -55.90 -6.40
CA SER A 615 4.04 -56.20 -7.70
C SER A 615 3.33 -55.53 -8.88
N SER A 616 2.01 -55.36 -8.80
CA SER A 616 1.20 -54.67 -9.80
C SER A 616 1.24 -53.14 -9.69
N THR A 617 1.75 -52.60 -8.58
CA THR A 617 1.84 -51.15 -8.35
C THR A 617 2.92 -50.52 -9.24
N GLN A 618 2.52 -49.69 -10.19
CA GLN A 618 3.45 -48.97 -11.06
C GLN A 618 4.19 -47.84 -10.32
N LEU A 619 5.52 -47.78 -10.47
CA LEU A 619 6.35 -46.70 -9.97
C LEU A 619 6.32 -45.51 -10.94
N VAL A 620 5.52 -44.49 -10.63
CA VAL A 620 5.51 -43.24 -11.38
C VAL A 620 6.24 -42.16 -10.58
N GLY A 621 7.51 -41.92 -10.91
CA GLY A 621 8.33 -40.86 -10.31
C GLY A 621 7.88 -39.45 -10.66
N GLY A 622 7.11 -39.29 -11.73
CA GLY A 622 6.67 -38.01 -12.24
C GLY A 622 7.14 -37.79 -13.67
N ARG A 623 6.80 -36.62 -14.22
CA ARG A 623 7.15 -36.28 -15.59
C ARG A 623 7.32 -34.78 -15.78
N VAL A 624 8.17 -34.43 -16.73
CA VAL A 624 8.29 -33.06 -17.24
C VAL A 624 7.07 -32.76 -18.12
N LEU A 625 6.44 -31.60 -17.91
CA LEU A 625 5.20 -31.22 -18.61
C LEU A 625 5.45 -30.54 -19.98
N GLY A 626 6.68 -30.12 -20.26
CA GLY A 626 7.08 -29.49 -21.51
C GLY A 626 8.52 -28.97 -21.47
N PRO A 627 9.05 -28.43 -22.58
CA PRO A 627 10.38 -27.85 -22.62
C PRO A 627 10.50 -26.64 -21.69
N ALA A 628 11.71 -26.33 -21.24
CA ALA A 628 11.96 -25.18 -20.39
C ALA A 628 11.60 -23.86 -21.12
N ARG A 629 10.82 -23.02 -20.46
CA ARG A 629 10.47 -21.68 -20.94
C ARG A 629 11.57 -20.71 -20.53
N VAL A 630 12.19 -20.04 -21.49
CA VAL A 630 13.24 -19.04 -21.22
C VAL A 630 12.68 -17.63 -21.33
N VAL A 631 12.98 -16.80 -20.34
CA VAL A 631 12.60 -15.39 -20.29
C VAL A 631 13.84 -14.54 -20.01
N VAL A 632 14.10 -13.55 -20.86
CA VAL A 632 15.17 -12.57 -20.63
C VAL A 632 14.74 -11.60 -19.54
N VAL A 633 15.55 -11.46 -18.49
CA VAL A 633 15.29 -10.55 -17.38
C VAL A 633 15.76 -9.15 -17.77
N THR A 634 14.85 -8.36 -18.36
CA THR A 634 15.11 -6.94 -18.66
C THR A 634 14.91 -6.03 -17.45
N GLY A 635 14.52 -6.59 -16.30
CA GLY A 635 14.13 -5.88 -15.09
C GLY A 635 15.13 -4.83 -14.62
N PRO A 636 16.39 -5.20 -14.34
CA PRO A 636 17.41 -4.27 -13.85
C PRO A 636 17.62 -3.07 -14.79
N ARG A 637 17.65 -3.30 -16.11
CA ARG A 637 17.77 -2.22 -17.10
C ARG A 637 16.58 -1.28 -17.05
N THR A 638 15.36 -1.81 -17.01
CA THR A 638 14.15 -1.00 -16.93
C THR A 638 14.08 -0.18 -15.64
N VAL A 639 14.48 -0.77 -14.51
CA VAL A 639 14.56 -0.08 -13.21
C VAL A 639 15.58 1.06 -13.26
N ARG A 640 16.77 0.84 -13.83
CA ARG A 640 17.80 1.88 -13.96
C ARG A 640 17.34 3.03 -14.84
N LEU A 641 16.71 2.75 -15.98
CA LEU A 641 16.17 3.78 -16.87
C LEU A 641 15.08 4.60 -16.19
N ALA A 642 14.14 3.95 -15.51
CA ALA A 642 13.09 4.63 -14.74
C ALA A 642 13.67 5.45 -13.58
N SER A 643 14.69 4.92 -12.88
CA SER A 643 15.40 5.62 -11.82
C SER A 643 16.17 6.83 -12.34
N GLY A 644 16.83 6.70 -13.49
CA GLY A 644 17.51 7.81 -14.18
C GLY A 644 16.52 8.91 -14.60
N LEU A 645 15.35 8.53 -15.11
CA LEU A 645 14.27 9.47 -15.41
C LEU A 645 13.80 10.23 -14.16
N GLY A 646 13.56 9.51 -13.05
CA GLY A 646 13.16 10.11 -11.78
C GLY A 646 14.22 11.04 -11.18
N LEU A 647 15.45 10.57 -11.03
CA LEU A 647 16.57 11.34 -10.47
C LEU A 647 16.91 12.57 -11.34
N GLY A 648 16.95 12.39 -12.66
CA GLY A 648 17.20 13.48 -13.59
C GLY A 648 16.12 14.57 -13.53
N LEU A 649 14.86 14.18 -13.36
CA LEU A 649 13.76 15.12 -13.12
C LEU A 649 13.94 15.88 -11.80
N LEU A 650 14.33 15.20 -10.71
CA LEU A 650 14.58 15.84 -9.41
C LEU A 650 15.71 16.88 -9.49
N VAL A 651 16.83 16.50 -10.11
CA VAL A 651 17.99 17.39 -10.31
C VAL A 651 17.57 18.58 -11.18
N GLY A 652 16.88 18.33 -12.29
CA GLY A 652 16.40 19.36 -13.19
C GLY A 652 15.45 20.37 -12.52
N LEU A 653 14.50 19.89 -11.73
CA LEU A 653 13.62 20.74 -10.93
C LEU A 653 14.39 21.52 -9.86
N GLY A 654 15.38 20.90 -9.20
CA GLY A 654 16.25 21.57 -8.25
C GLY A 654 17.04 22.72 -8.88
N VAL A 655 17.63 22.50 -10.05
CA VAL A 655 18.34 23.54 -10.82
C VAL A 655 17.38 24.66 -11.24
N ALA A 656 16.17 24.33 -11.71
CA ALA A 656 15.16 25.31 -12.06
C ALA A 656 14.78 26.20 -10.86
N LEU A 657 14.52 25.60 -9.70
CA LEU A 657 14.21 26.32 -8.45
C LEU A 657 15.39 27.19 -7.99
N LEU A 658 16.63 26.70 -8.05
CA LEU A 658 17.81 27.49 -7.71
C LEU A 658 18.00 28.69 -8.64
N ARG A 659 17.73 28.53 -9.94
CA ARG A 659 17.76 29.64 -10.91
C ARG A 659 16.69 30.69 -10.61
N GLU A 660 15.50 30.26 -10.20
CA GLU A 660 14.42 31.18 -9.82
C GLU A 660 14.76 31.92 -8.52
N LEU A 661 15.31 31.23 -7.52
CA LEU A 661 15.77 31.85 -6.26
C LEU A 661 16.88 32.87 -6.48
N ARG A 662 17.84 32.58 -7.36
CA ARG A 662 18.92 33.52 -7.73
C ARG A 662 18.45 34.65 -8.66
N GLY A 663 17.39 34.39 -9.44
CA GLY A 663 16.82 35.32 -10.41
C GLY A 663 15.80 36.32 -9.85
N ARG A 664 15.57 36.35 -8.53
CA ARG A 664 14.58 37.22 -7.86
C ARG A 664 14.79 38.74 -8.02
N ARG A 665 15.88 39.18 -8.64
CA ARG A 665 15.97 40.57 -9.11
C ARG A 665 15.26 40.67 -10.45
N LEU A 666 14.22 41.51 -10.52
CA LEU A 666 13.59 41.95 -11.77
C LEU A 666 14.62 42.70 -12.62
N SER A 667 15.46 41.95 -13.33
CA SER A 667 16.62 42.49 -14.03
C SER A 667 16.30 43.00 -15.44
N SER A 668 15.07 42.75 -15.95
CA SER A 668 14.63 43.24 -17.25
C SER A 668 13.12 43.46 -17.30
N SER A 669 12.69 44.48 -18.05
CA SER A 669 11.29 44.78 -18.38
C SER A 669 10.50 43.57 -18.88
N GLY A 670 11.11 42.72 -19.72
CA GLY A 670 10.49 41.47 -20.18
C GLY A 670 10.19 40.45 -19.08
N ARG A 671 10.96 40.42 -18.00
CA ARG A 671 10.70 39.54 -16.83
C ARG A 671 9.59 40.09 -15.93
N ALA A 672 9.50 41.40 -15.77
CA ALA A 672 8.47 42.04 -14.95
C ALA A 672 7.06 41.88 -15.55
N ALA A 673 6.91 42.07 -16.87
CA ALA A 673 5.63 41.89 -17.55
C ALA A 673 5.10 40.44 -17.46
N ALA A 674 6.00 39.45 -17.56
CA ALA A 674 5.63 38.04 -17.54
C ALA A 674 5.31 37.48 -16.15
N ASP A 675 5.98 37.99 -15.11
CA ASP A 675 5.84 37.48 -13.74
C ASP A 675 4.70 38.17 -12.95
N LEU A 676 4.39 39.44 -13.26
CA LEU A 676 3.40 40.22 -12.52
C LEU A 676 2.05 40.35 -13.25
N ASP A 677 1.97 40.00 -14.55
CA ASP A 677 0.78 40.22 -15.40
C ASP A 677 0.34 41.70 -15.42
N VAL A 678 1.31 42.60 -15.21
CA VAL A 678 1.14 44.05 -15.28
C VAL A 678 1.90 44.56 -16.50
N PRO A 679 1.28 45.38 -17.37
CA PRO A 679 1.98 45.95 -18.52
C PRO A 679 3.13 46.84 -18.03
N VAL A 680 4.35 46.58 -18.52
CA VAL A 680 5.51 47.42 -18.23
C VAL A 680 5.40 48.67 -19.08
N VAL A 681 5.08 49.80 -18.43
CA VAL A 681 4.84 51.08 -19.10
C VAL A 681 6.16 51.74 -19.54
N ASN A 682 7.26 51.55 -18.80
CA ASN A 682 8.58 52.11 -19.15
C ASN A 682 9.74 51.38 -18.43
N ASP A 683 10.91 51.28 -19.06
CA ASP A 683 12.15 50.71 -18.48
C ASP A 683 13.21 51.82 -18.33
N MET A 684 13.68 52.09 -17.12
CA MET A 684 14.59 53.21 -16.84
C MET A 684 16.06 52.77 -16.74
N PRO A 685 16.97 53.30 -17.58
CA PRO A 685 18.41 53.03 -17.47
C PRO A 685 18.99 53.63 -16.17
N SER A 686 20.00 52.96 -15.59
CA SER A 686 20.55 53.27 -14.26
C SER A 686 21.31 54.61 -14.14
N ALA A 687 21.48 55.35 -15.23
CA ALA A 687 22.31 56.54 -15.31
C ALA A 687 21.46 57.82 -15.31
N THR A 688 20.74 58.10 -14.22
CA THR A 688 20.28 59.46 -13.90
C THR A 688 20.39 59.66 -12.40
N ARG A 689 21.39 60.41 -11.94
CA ARG A 689 21.44 60.96 -10.58
C ARG A 689 20.53 62.20 -10.57
N PRO A 690 19.41 62.23 -9.84
CA PRO A 690 18.69 63.48 -9.64
C PRO A 690 19.39 64.27 -8.54
N GLU A 691 19.76 65.51 -8.83
CA GLU A 691 20.12 66.51 -7.82
C GLU A 691 18.96 66.71 -6.84
N TRP A 692 19.34 66.91 -5.57
CA TRP A 692 18.43 66.94 -4.44
C TRP A 692 17.47 68.13 -4.50
N LEU A 693 16.16 67.86 -4.61
CA LEU A 693 15.09 68.81 -4.35
C LEU A 693 14.25 68.33 -3.15
N PRO A 694 13.79 69.24 -2.26
CA PRO A 694 13.02 68.87 -1.08
C PRO A 694 11.63 68.41 -1.50
N ALA A 695 11.24 67.21 -1.07
CA ALA A 695 9.91 66.67 -1.31
C ALA A 695 9.13 66.58 0.01
N THR A 696 7.85 66.97 -0.04
CA THR A 696 6.88 66.82 1.04
C THR A 696 6.71 65.34 1.39
N TYR A 697 7.05 64.97 2.61
CA TYR A 697 6.78 63.63 3.16
C TYR A 697 5.33 63.56 3.62
N LEU A 698 4.59 62.54 3.18
CA LEU A 698 3.51 61.98 4.00
C LEU A 698 4.12 60.76 4.72
N SER A 699 4.66 61.01 5.92
CA SER A 699 4.91 59.94 6.88
C SER A 699 3.57 59.60 7.50
N VAL A 700 3.10 58.36 7.35
CA VAL A 700 1.89 57.87 8.03
C VAL A 700 2.37 56.83 9.04
N ASP A 701 2.14 57.13 10.31
CA ASP A 701 2.52 56.34 11.48
C ASP A 701 1.87 54.94 11.51
N ASP A 702 2.39 54.09 12.41
CA ASP A 702 2.16 52.65 12.63
C ASP A 702 0.71 52.16 12.88
N GLU A 703 -0.32 52.98 12.65
CA GLU A 703 -1.72 52.57 12.78
C GLU A 703 -2.45 52.49 11.44
N PHE A 704 -3.14 51.36 11.25
CA PHE A 704 -3.85 50.80 10.09
C PHE A 704 -4.92 51.69 9.38
N ILE A 705 -4.78 53.01 9.37
CA ILE A 705 -5.82 53.96 8.91
C ILE A 705 -5.83 54.11 7.37
N SER A 706 -4.74 53.79 6.66
CA SER A 706 -4.58 54.08 5.23
C SER A 706 -5.23 53.08 4.25
N CYS A 707 -5.57 51.85 4.68
CA CYS A 707 -6.40 50.98 3.84
C CYS A 707 -7.83 51.51 3.69
N ASP A 708 -8.34 52.23 4.68
CA ASP A 708 -9.70 52.77 4.68
C ASP A 708 -9.82 54.01 3.78
N ALA A 709 -8.76 54.81 3.66
CA ALA A 709 -8.75 55.99 2.78
C ALA A 709 -8.71 55.63 1.28
N ALA A 710 -8.00 54.56 0.89
CA ALA A 710 -8.00 54.06 -0.49
C ALA A 710 -9.31 53.35 -0.85
N ALA A 711 -9.95 52.66 0.11
CA ALA A 711 -11.26 52.03 -0.07
C ALA A 711 -12.39 53.05 -0.25
N ARG A 712 -12.31 54.22 0.42
CA ARG A 712 -13.32 55.29 0.31
C ARG A 712 -13.27 56.08 -1.01
N MET A 713 -12.20 55.96 -1.80
CA MET A 713 -12.09 56.63 -3.11
C MET A 713 -12.68 55.79 -4.27
N GLY A 714 -13.32 54.66 -3.99
CA GLY A 714 -13.66 53.63 -4.97
C GLY A 714 -15.13 53.48 -5.40
N ASP A 715 -16.02 54.46 -5.21
CA ASP A 715 -17.45 54.31 -5.58
C ASP A 715 -18.05 55.53 -6.30
N GLY A 716 -17.58 55.81 -7.53
CA GLY A 716 -18.23 56.76 -8.44
C GLY A 716 -18.09 56.32 -9.90
N PRO A 717 -19.11 56.49 -10.76
CA PRO A 717 -19.04 56.08 -12.15
C PRO A 717 -18.04 56.97 -12.90
N VAL A 718 -17.09 56.34 -13.60
CA VAL A 718 -16.08 57.00 -14.42
C VAL A 718 -16.74 57.49 -15.72
N SER A 719 -17.04 58.79 -15.80
CA SER A 719 -17.49 59.46 -17.01
C SER A 719 -16.30 59.96 -17.84
N ASP A 720 -16.36 59.76 -19.15
CA ASP A 720 -15.29 59.91 -20.15
C ASP A 720 -14.98 61.36 -20.57
N THR A 721 -14.98 62.31 -19.64
CA THR A 721 -14.71 63.73 -19.95
C THR A 721 -13.76 64.37 -18.95
N GLY A 722 -12.51 64.61 -19.37
CA GLY A 722 -11.61 65.62 -18.76
C GLY A 722 -11.09 65.37 -17.34
N VAL A 723 -11.15 64.13 -16.82
CA VAL A 723 -10.81 63.85 -15.41
C VAL A 723 -9.29 63.84 -15.18
N GLN A 724 -8.82 64.64 -14.21
CA GLN A 724 -7.47 64.59 -13.65
C GLN A 724 -7.10 63.14 -13.29
N ARG A 725 -6.06 62.61 -13.94
CA ARG A 725 -5.56 61.26 -13.65
C ARG A 725 -4.81 61.27 -12.33
N ILE A 726 -5.49 60.83 -11.28
CA ILE A 726 -4.90 60.54 -9.97
C ILE A 726 -4.02 59.29 -10.12
N VAL A 727 -2.71 59.42 -9.86
CA VAL A 727 -1.77 58.28 -9.93
C VAL A 727 -1.13 58.03 -8.58
N LEU A 728 -1.22 56.80 -8.08
CA LEU A 728 -0.54 56.34 -6.86
C LEU A 728 0.75 55.61 -7.26
N VAL A 729 1.91 56.05 -6.77
CA VAL A 729 3.20 55.40 -7.07
C VAL A 729 3.63 54.56 -5.88
N CYS A 730 3.67 53.24 -6.05
CA CYS A 730 4.04 52.30 -5.00
C CYS A 730 5.39 51.62 -5.30
N SER A 731 6.19 51.37 -4.27
CA SER A 731 7.44 50.61 -4.37
C SER A 731 7.62 49.66 -3.20
N ASP A 732 8.22 48.50 -3.46
CA ASP A 732 8.55 47.50 -2.42
C ASP A 732 9.85 47.84 -1.66
N GLU A 733 10.66 48.76 -2.22
CA GLU A 733 11.89 49.22 -1.58
C GLU A 733 11.62 50.54 -0.84
N ALA A 734 11.83 50.51 0.48
CA ALA A 734 11.67 51.63 1.41
C ALA A 734 12.50 52.89 1.07
N ASN A 735 13.41 52.81 0.10
CA ASN A 735 14.27 53.92 -0.30
C ASN A 735 14.47 54.04 -1.82
N SER A 736 13.47 53.67 -2.63
CA SER A 736 13.63 53.71 -4.08
C SER A 736 13.65 55.15 -4.63
N VAL A 737 14.85 55.62 -5.00
CA VAL A 737 15.06 56.86 -5.79
C VAL A 737 14.19 56.85 -7.06
N ARG A 738 13.98 55.67 -7.63
CA ARG A 738 13.15 55.45 -8.83
C ARG A 738 11.69 55.83 -8.63
N ALA A 739 11.07 55.53 -7.48
CA ALA A 739 9.68 55.93 -7.23
C ALA A 739 9.53 57.45 -7.15
N ARG A 740 10.54 58.15 -6.61
CA ARG A 740 10.60 59.62 -6.57
C ARG A 740 10.72 60.22 -7.97
N VAL A 741 11.63 59.69 -8.79
CA VAL A 741 11.80 60.12 -10.19
C VAL A 741 10.53 59.90 -11.03
N THR A 742 9.86 58.75 -10.84
CA THR A 742 8.60 58.45 -11.54
C THR A 742 7.48 59.41 -11.13
N ARG A 743 7.34 59.71 -9.83
CA ARG A 743 6.40 60.74 -9.34
C ARG A 743 6.65 62.09 -10.01
N ASP A 744 7.90 62.55 -10.02
CA ASP A 744 8.25 63.89 -10.50
C ASP A 744 7.99 64.03 -12.00
N ARG A 745 8.28 62.99 -12.79
CA ARG A 745 7.92 62.95 -14.22
C ARG A 745 6.42 62.93 -14.46
N LEU A 746 5.65 62.18 -13.68
CA LEU A 746 4.20 62.14 -13.80
C LEU A 746 3.57 63.51 -13.48
N LYS A 747 4.07 64.19 -12.44
CA LYS A 747 3.70 65.58 -12.14
C LYS A 747 4.08 66.54 -13.27
N ALA A 748 5.30 66.42 -13.81
CA ALA A 748 5.74 67.24 -14.94
C ALA A 748 4.93 67.00 -16.22
N ALA A 749 4.38 65.80 -16.39
CA ALA A 749 3.48 65.44 -17.49
C ALA A 749 2.01 65.82 -17.24
N GLY A 750 1.71 66.56 -16.16
CA GLY A 750 0.37 67.07 -15.85
C GLY A 750 -0.56 66.09 -15.12
N ALA A 751 -0.05 64.98 -14.59
CA ALA A 751 -0.84 64.06 -13.76
C ALA A 751 -0.85 64.52 -12.30
N ASP A 752 -2.00 64.37 -11.63
CA ASP A 752 -2.13 64.70 -10.21
C ASP A 752 -1.70 63.49 -9.37
N VAL A 753 -0.57 63.62 -8.66
CA VAL A 753 0.02 62.50 -7.92
C VAL A 753 -0.19 62.73 -6.43
N ILE A 754 -1.12 61.96 -5.85
CA ILE A 754 -1.55 62.07 -4.44
C ILE A 754 -0.43 61.68 -3.47
N GLY A 755 0.45 60.73 -3.83
CA GLY A 755 1.53 60.33 -2.94
C GLY A 755 2.38 59.17 -3.47
N VAL A 756 3.48 58.91 -2.77
CA VAL A 756 4.32 57.72 -2.98
C VAL A 756 4.17 56.82 -1.76
N SER A 757 3.60 55.63 -1.95
CA SER A 757 3.50 54.64 -0.89
C SER A 757 4.71 53.71 -0.97
N MET A 758 5.53 53.70 0.07
CA MET A 758 6.65 52.77 0.17
C MET A 758 6.26 51.66 1.13
N CYS A 759 6.20 50.42 0.65
CA CYS A 759 6.04 49.28 1.53
C CYS A 759 7.40 48.98 2.18
N ARG A 760 7.46 48.99 3.52
CA ARG A 760 8.54 48.30 4.23
C ARG A 760 8.19 46.82 4.23
N THR A 761 8.95 46.00 3.51
CA THR A 761 8.89 44.54 3.61
C THR A 761 9.45 44.04 4.94
#